data_AF-A0A7S3DYS3-F1
#
_entry.id   AF-A0A7S3DYS3-F1
#
_cell.length_a   1.000
_cell.length_b   1.000
_cell.length_c   1.000
_cell.angle_alpha   90.00
_cell.angle_beta   90.00
_cell.angle_gamma   90.00
#
_symmetry.space_group_name_H-M   'P 1'
#
loop_
_entity.id
_entity.type
_entity.pdbx_description
1 polymer ?
#
loop_
_entity_poly.entity_id
_entity_poly.type
_entity_poly.pdbx_seq_one_letter_code
_entity_poly.pdbx_strand_id
1 'polypeptide(L)'
;HGKGITLWNFGSGRAPDECHLVEMLSSNKTVLRYNGNTYPGWRSDIPRNLFHTYYKAKPQLLQILPYTKPPDIVVHLRAPDGKTDLDRGLDEESLEYLGTLLSGNGTYLVTNRPDFYKRFHECCDWSYDQAWEDRPIRHGALAIAWGADGRRISGKEYTSSTTNSTDRKGEQNLKMWSDWYTMLTAKKVYHSNSDFSRSAAHWNADCQGYQLHGMTLKKVNGTYIKTLNLIDAPYDAVTTRIPALVERQWPTDGIVHKEDECTFLRFCHPHPKPSTVKDPDRPAISDEVKANMLPKAINALKEQAFSNQNIIPNHPVAPKEINGHSIDSAVMSNDTERLLLFRGVMKGQGAGNILQGLLAAHLFGLEFNRTVCNLWKDFNAVFEYINDDHAEKCQDAQLKARSVPASNKLDMWNFAGVADECAAYDILASKHPLVTFSGNTYPGWRSDIPTNLFHQYYRAKPILKEALPYSTAPNLVVHLRAPDGAGDNDRSIDDESLDHLGQLLKNEPVYLVTNRPDFYKRFHDCCGWSFDEQWNGKPIRHLATNLQWGADGNKTKYKKLPSSQYNDTMQDEQNIKMWSDWYTMLNAKTVYHSNSDFSRSAVHWNAESTGHQLFGMGQVGNKWTLRLKAAPYDETNTRIPTLVERQHPAKFVNDDACVFLRHCRNPAKH
;
A
#
# COMPACT_ATOMS: atom_id res chain seq x y z
N HIS A 1 14.79 -10.94 14.63
CA HIS A 1 13.95 -12.11 14.27
C HIS A 1 12.91 -12.41 15.35
N GLY A 2 11.80 -11.68 15.41
CA GLY A 2 10.63 -12.11 16.19
C GLY A 2 9.89 -13.19 15.40
N LYS A 3 9.76 -14.41 15.92
CA LYS A 3 8.90 -15.44 15.30
C LYS A 3 7.47 -14.89 15.24
N GLY A 4 6.99 -14.57 14.06
CA GLY A 4 5.58 -14.24 13.82
C GLY A 4 4.73 -15.50 13.79
N ILE A 5 3.50 -15.40 14.25
CA ILE A 5 2.51 -16.46 14.10
C ILE A 5 2.17 -16.55 12.62
N THR A 6 2.30 -17.75 12.07
CA THR A 6 2.08 -17.98 10.64
C THR A 6 1.09 -19.13 10.46
N LEU A 7 -0.16 -18.83 10.11
CA LEU A 7 -1.24 -19.81 9.89
C LEU A 7 -1.67 -19.78 8.42
N TRP A 8 -0.99 -20.53 7.57
CA TRP A 8 -1.38 -20.72 6.17
C TRP A 8 -1.92 -22.12 5.95
N ASN A 9 -3.10 -22.24 5.35
CA ASN A 9 -3.65 -23.53 4.92
C ASN A 9 -3.14 -23.98 3.53
N PHE A 10 -2.31 -23.18 2.85
CA PHE A 10 -1.76 -23.52 1.54
C PHE A 10 -0.41 -24.25 1.68
N GLY A 11 -0.42 -25.57 1.48
CA GLY A 11 0.77 -26.31 0.98
C GLY A 11 1.74 -26.93 1.99
N SER A 12 1.61 -26.71 3.31
CA SER A 12 2.52 -27.36 4.27
C SER A 12 2.02 -28.73 4.77
N GLY A 13 0.76 -29.09 4.51
CA GLY A 13 0.12 -30.31 5.00
C GLY A 13 0.02 -30.41 6.54
N ARG A 14 0.50 -29.42 7.28
CA ARG A 14 0.45 -29.37 8.74
C ARG A 14 -0.68 -28.44 9.14
N ALA A 15 -1.62 -28.96 9.94
CA ALA A 15 -2.60 -28.13 10.62
C ALA A 15 -1.87 -27.03 11.42
N PRO A 16 -2.43 -25.81 11.51
CA PRO A 16 -1.86 -24.76 12.33
C PRO A 16 -1.71 -25.22 13.80
N ASP A 17 -0.56 -24.95 14.43
CA ASP A 17 -0.33 -25.31 15.84
C ASP A 17 -1.11 -24.36 16.76
N GLU A 18 -2.33 -24.78 17.12
CA GLU A 18 -3.24 -24.07 18.01
C GLU A 18 -2.61 -23.78 19.38
N CYS A 19 -1.85 -24.73 19.91
CA CYS A 19 -1.20 -24.58 21.21
C CYS A 19 -0.15 -23.48 21.16
N HIS A 20 0.65 -23.44 20.09
CA HIS A 20 1.62 -22.37 19.88
C HIS A 20 0.96 -21.00 19.65
N LEU A 21 -0.18 -20.96 18.95
CA LEU A 21 -1.00 -19.75 18.80
C LEU A 21 -1.47 -19.23 20.15
N VAL A 22 -2.05 -20.09 21.00
CA VAL A 22 -2.54 -19.71 22.34
C VAL A 22 -1.39 -19.27 23.24
N GLU A 23 -0.27 -19.98 23.24
CA GLU A 23 0.94 -19.61 23.97
C GLU A 23 1.44 -18.21 23.55
N MET A 24 1.51 -17.96 22.25
CA MET A 24 1.93 -16.66 21.71
C MET A 24 0.94 -15.54 22.06
N LEU A 25 -0.36 -15.77 21.91
CA LEU A 25 -1.42 -14.81 22.27
C LEU A 25 -1.47 -14.52 23.78
N SER A 26 -1.09 -15.49 24.60
CA SER A 26 -1.02 -15.37 26.07
C SER A 26 0.31 -14.79 26.55
N SER A 27 1.26 -14.56 25.65
CA SER A 27 2.56 -13.98 26.01
C SER A 27 2.42 -12.52 26.42
N ASN A 28 3.37 -12.02 27.21
CA ASN A 28 3.46 -10.61 27.59
C ASN A 28 3.94 -9.70 26.43
N LYS A 29 3.98 -10.20 25.19
CA LYS A 29 4.34 -9.41 24.01
C LYS A 29 3.19 -8.46 23.69
N THR A 30 3.50 -7.17 23.66
CA THR A 30 2.54 -6.12 23.32
C THR A 30 2.16 -6.11 21.84
N VAL A 31 3.05 -6.61 20.97
CA VAL A 31 2.80 -6.72 19.53
C VAL A 31 3.10 -8.14 19.08
N LEU A 32 2.11 -8.79 18.46
CA LEU A 32 2.24 -10.08 17.82
C LEU A 32 2.01 -9.91 16.33
N ARG A 33 2.96 -10.38 15.52
CA ARG A 33 2.77 -10.45 14.08
C ARG A 33 1.99 -11.73 13.77
N TYR A 34 0.83 -11.56 13.16
CA TYR A 34 -0.01 -12.65 12.67
C TYR A 34 -0.08 -12.58 11.15
N ASN A 35 0.43 -13.62 10.48
CA ASN A 35 0.26 -13.82 9.06
C ASN A 35 -0.61 -15.07 8.88
N GLY A 36 -1.83 -14.95 8.41
CA GLY A 36 -2.63 -16.14 8.17
C GLY A 36 -3.85 -15.91 7.31
N ASN A 37 -4.33 -17.00 6.73
CA ASN A 37 -5.52 -17.05 5.89
C ASN A 37 -6.58 -18.04 6.42
N THR A 38 -6.31 -18.64 7.58
CA THR A 38 -7.19 -19.59 8.25
C THR A 38 -7.19 -19.30 9.75
N TYR A 39 -8.24 -19.72 10.45
CA TYR A 39 -8.29 -19.72 11.90
C TYR A 39 -8.58 -21.16 12.35
N PRO A 40 -7.77 -21.72 13.25
CA PRO A 40 -8.05 -23.03 13.81
C PRO A 40 -9.22 -22.92 14.80
N GLY A 41 -10.34 -23.59 14.47
CA GLY A 41 -11.48 -23.71 15.38
C GLY A 41 -12.20 -22.38 15.63
N TRP A 42 -13.02 -21.95 14.67
CA TRP A 42 -13.94 -20.83 14.87
C TRP A 42 -14.78 -21.06 16.13
N ARG A 43 -14.73 -20.11 17.06
CA ARG A 43 -15.62 -20.17 18.22
C ARG A 43 -17.05 -19.89 17.79
N SER A 44 -17.98 -20.52 18.50
CA SER A 44 -19.41 -20.35 18.33
C SER A 44 -19.96 -19.00 18.76
N ASP A 45 -19.21 -18.28 19.61
CA ASP A 45 -19.63 -17.08 20.32
C ASP A 45 -19.12 -15.79 19.66
N ILE A 46 -19.01 -15.77 18.33
CA ILE A 46 -18.63 -14.56 17.60
C ILE A 46 -19.63 -13.44 17.94
N PRO A 47 -19.18 -12.26 18.41
CA PRO A 47 -20.08 -11.16 18.70
C PRO A 47 -20.91 -10.76 17.47
N ARG A 48 -22.18 -10.45 17.70
CA ARG A 48 -23.05 -9.90 16.63
C ARG A 48 -22.42 -8.63 16.08
N ASN A 49 -22.45 -8.51 14.75
CA ASN A 49 -21.94 -7.34 14.03
C ASN A 49 -20.47 -7.00 14.33
N LEU A 50 -19.62 -8.00 14.64
CA LEU A 50 -18.20 -7.80 14.94
C LEU A 50 -17.49 -6.94 13.89
N PHE A 51 -17.79 -7.15 12.60
CA PHE A 51 -17.23 -6.31 11.54
C PHE A 51 -17.60 -4.84 11.71
N HIS A 52 -18.88 -4.54 11.93
CA HIS A 52 -19.38 -3.17 12.06
C HIS A 52 -18.99 -2.50 13.38
N THR A 53 -18.53 -3.26 14.38
CA THR A 53 -17.91 -2.71 15.60
C THR A 53 -16.58 -2.03 15.29
N TYR A 54 -15.78 -2.59 14.38
CA TYR A 54 -14.41 -2.12 14.12
C TYR A 54 -14.25 -1.42 12.77
N TYR A 55 -15.12 -1.70 11.82
CA TYR A 55 -14.98 -1.27 10.43
C TYR A 55 -16.25 -0.63 9.88
N LYS A 56 -16.07 0.34 8.99
CA LYS A 56 -17.14 0.92 8.17
C LYS A 56 -16.77 0.83 6.70
N ALA A 57 -17.71 0.45 5.86
CA ALA A 57 -17.53 0.47 4.42
C ALA A 57 -17.25 1.90 3.95
N LYS A 58 -16.26 2.06 3.06
CA LYS A 58 -15.97 3.36 2.46
C LYS A 58 -17.09 3.76 1.49
N PRO A 59 -17.35 5.07 1.28
CA PRO A 59 -18.39 5.53 0.35
C PRO A 59 -18.25 4.96 -1.07
N GLN A 60 -17.03 4.75 -1.57
CA GLN A 60 -16.79 4.17 -2.89
C GLN A 60 -17.33 2.75 -3.01
N LEU A 61 -17.18 1.94 -1.96
CA LEU A 61 -17.73 0.58 -1.93
C LEU A 61 -19.26 0.64 -1.95
N LEU A 62 -19.85 1.51 -1.11
CA LEU A 62 -21.30 1.69 -1.01
C LEU A 62 -21.92 2.18 -2.33
N GLN A 63 -21.22 3.06 -3.05
CA GLN A 63 -21.69 3.60 -4.33
C GLN A 63 -21.80 2.54 -5.43
N ILE A 64 -20.95 1.52 -5.39
CA ILE A 64 -20.91 0.45 -6.41
C ILE A 64 -21.75 -0.78 -6.05
N LEU A 65 -22.42 -0.76 -4.89
CA LEU A 65 -23.33 -1.84 -4.53
C LEU A 65 -24.47 -1.93 -5.55
N PRO A 66 -24.88 -3.16 -5.91
CA PRO A 66 -25.97 -3.42 -6.87
C PRO A 66 -27.37 -3.33 -6.23
N TYR A 67 -27.46 -2.86 -4.98
CA TYR A 67 -28.70 -2.74 -4.23
C TYR A 67 -28.67 -1.52 -3.31
N THR A 68 -29.86 -1.00 -3.00
CA THR A 68 -30.04 0.07 -2.00
C THR A 68 -30.32 -0.49 -0.60
N LYS A 69 -30.90 -1.70 -0.53
CA LYS A 69 -31.14 -2.46 0.69
C LYS A 69 -30.44 -3.83 0.58
N PRO A 70 -29.71 -4.28 1.61
CA PRO A 70 -29.07 -5.59 1.59
C PRO A 70 -30.05 -6.73 1.23
N PRO A 71 -29.65 -7.68 0.37
CA PRO A 71 -30.48 -8.83 0.04
C PRO A 71 -30.67 -9.71 1.27
N ASP A 72 -31.87 -10.27 1.44
CA ASP A 72 -32.14 -11.19 2.55
C ASP A 72 -31.40 -12.52 2.35
N ILE A 73 -31.29 -12.98 1.10
CA ILE A 73 -30.62 -14.23 0.74
C ILE A 73 -29.55 -13.97 -0.31
N VAL A 74 -28.34 -14.45 -0.07
CA VAL A 74 -27.24 -14.48 -1.05
C VAL A 74 -26.84 -15.93 -1.30
N VAL A 75 -26.58 -16.27 -2.56
CA VAL A 75 -25.98 -17.55 -2.96
C VAL A 75 -24.63 -17.28 -3.59
N HIS A 76 -23.57 -17.88 -3.03
CA HIS A 76 -22.21 -17.77 -3.53
C HIS A 76 -21.73 -19.07 -4.15
N LEU A 77 -21.51 -19.07 -5.46
CA LEU A 77 -21.03 -20.25 -6.21
C LEU A 77 -19.62 -20.02 -6.72
N ARG A 78 -18.67 -20.77 -6.17
CA ARG A 78 -17.31 -20.88 -6.69
C ARG A 78 -17.18 -22.13 -7.54
N ALA A 79 -16.81 -21.98 -8.80
CA ALA A 79 -16.29 -23.08 -9.59
C ALA A 79 -14.81 -23.36 -9.24
N PRO A 80 -14.35 -24.62 -9.36
CA PRO A 80 -12.97 -25.00 -9.14
C PRO A 80 -11.99 -24.15 -9.96
N ASP A 81 -10.94 -23.65 -9.33
CA ASP A 81 -9.84 -22.91 -9.98
C ASP A 81 -8.61 -23.81 -10.17
N GLY A 82 -8.77 -24.84 -11.01
CA GLY A 82 -7.68 -25.73 -11.41
C GLY A 82 -7.84 -27.17 -10.95
N LYS A 83 -6.78 -27.97 -11.14
CA LYS A 83 -6.81 -29.43 -10.92
C LYS A 83 -6.82 -29.86 -9.45
N THR A 84 -6.47 -28.98 -8.52
CA THR A 84 -6.32 -29.30 -7.09
C THR A 84 -7.53 -28.90 -6.25
N ASP A 85 -8.58 -28.33 -6.87
CA ASP A 85 -9.76 -27.80 -6.16
C ASP A 85 -11.08 -28.41 -6.63
N LEU A 86 -11.03 -29.63 -7.18
CA LEU A 86 -12.18 -30.32 -7.78
C LEU A 86 -13.36 -30.48 -6.81
N ASP A 87 -13.07 -30.64 -5.51
CA ASP A 87 -14.07 -30.87 -4.46
C ASP A 87 -14.81 -29.60 -4.01
N ARG A 88 -14.55 -28.44 -4.64
CA ARG A 88 -15.11 -27.14 -4.21
C ARG A 88 -16.23 -26.58 -5.09
N GLY A 89 -16.54 -27.28 -6.20
CA GLY A 89 -17.68 -26.98 -7.06
C GLY A 89 -18.93 -27.80 -6.70
N LEU A 90 -20.08 -27.37 -7.21
CA LEU A 90 -21.26 -28.21 -7.31
C LEU A 90 -21.23 -28.98 -8.64
N ASP A 91 -21.69 -30.22 -8.64
CA ASP A 91 -21.96 -30.95 -9.87
C ASP A 91 -23.13 -30.30 -10.65
N GLU A 92 -23.26 -30.72 -11.90
CA GLU A 92 -24.18 -30.09 -12.85
C GLU A 92 -25.66 -30.28 -12.45
N GLU A 93 -25.98 -31.44 -11.86
CA GLU A 93 -27.31 -31.76 -11.34
C GLU A 93 -27.65 -30.90 -10.10
N SER A 94 -26.69 -30.72 -9.21
CA SER A 94 -26.77 -29.88 -8.03
C SER A 94 -26.96 -28.41 -8.39
N LEU A 95 -26.29 -27.93 -9.44
CA LEU A 95 -26.49 -26.58 -9.95
C LEU A 95 -27.90 -26.39 -10.53
N GLU A 96 -28.40 -27.33 -11.32
CA GLU A 96 -29.77 -27.26 -11.87
C GLU A 96 -30.82 -27.25 -10.77
N TYR A 97 -30.70 -28.17 -9.81
CA TYR A 97 -31.63 -28.23 -8.68
C TYR A 97 -31.57 -26.97 -7.84
N LEU A 98 -30.36 -26.48 -7.52
CA LEU A 98 -30.19 -25.19 -6.85
C LEU A 98 -30.91 -24.09 -7.63
N GLY A 99 -30.81 -24.06 -8.96
CA GLY A 99 -31.52 -23.07 -9.77
C GLY A 99 -33.02 -23.08 -9.55
N THR A 100 -33.64 -24.27 -9.45
CA THR A 100 -35.06 -24.39 -9.10
C THR A 100 -35.41 -23.96 -7.68
N LEU A 101 -34.41 -23.92 -6.78
CA LEU A 101 -34.57 -23.37 -5.44
C LEU A 101 -34.38 -21.84 -5.41
N LEU A 102 -33.60 -21.31 -6.36
CA LEU A 102 -33.39 -19.87 -6.53
C LEU A 102 -34.53 -19.18 -7.28
N SER A 103 -35.45 -19.94 -7.90
CA SER A 103 -36.59 -19.40 -8.63
C SER A 103 -37.56 -18.70 -7.66
N GLY A 104 -37.37 -17.39 -7.46
CA GLY A 104 -38.18 -16.56 -6.56
C GLY A 104 -37.55 -15.19 -6.31
N ASN A 105 -38.38 -14.16 -6.11
CA ASN A 105 -37.93 -12.81 -5.82
C ASN A 105 -37.12 -12.76 -4.51
N GLY A 106 -35.92 -12.17 -4.56
CA GLY A 106 -35.16 -11.79 -3.38
C GLY A 106 -33.85 -12.56 -3.12
N THR A 107 -33.40 -13.41 -4.05
CA THR A 107 -32.11 -14.11 -3.93
C THR A 107 -31.03 -13.48 -4.82
N TYR A 108 -29.92 -13.11 -4.21
CA TYR A 108 -28.77 -12.48 -4.88
C TYR A 108 -27.70 -13.54 -5.20
N LEU A 109 -27.25 -13.63 -6.46
CA LEU A 109 -26.19 -14.57 -6.86
C LEU A 109 -24.81 -13.88 -6.95
N VAL A 110 -23.83 -14.41 -6.23
CA VAL A 110 -22.40 -14.08 -6.36
C VAL A 110 -21.69 -15.30 -6.93
N THR A 111 -20.93 -15.16 -8.02
CA THR A 111 -20.24 -16.32 -8.59
C THR A 111 -19.01 -15.94 -9.40
N ASN A 112 -17.91 -16.68 -9.26
CA ASN A 112 -16.74 -16.50 -10.12
C ASN A 112 -16.99 -17.00 -11.56
N ARG A 113 -18.20 -17.44 -11.94
CA ARG A 113 -18.56 -17.93 -13.28
C ARG A 113 -19.68 -17.09 -13.89
N PRO A 114 -19.35 -16.13 -14.77
CA PRO A 114 -20.34 -15.26 -15.40
C PRO A 114 -21.42 -16.02 -16.18
N ASP A 115 -21.08 -17.19 -16.73
CA ASP A 115 -22.02 -18.06 -17.43
C ASP A 115 -23.12 -18.63 -16.52
N PHE A 116 -22.91 -18.69 -15.21
CA PHE A 116 -23.93 -19.15 -14.27
C PHE A 116 -25.10 -18.17 -14.20
N TYR A 117 -24.87 -16.85 -14.26
CA TYR A 117 -25.96 -15.87 -14.30
C TYR A 117 -26.93 -16.14 -15.46
N LYS A 118 -26.36 -16.36 -16.64
CA LYS A 118 -27.13 -16.71 -17.84
C LYS A 118 -27.85 -18.04 -17.67
N ARG A 119 -27.15 -19.08 -17.18
CA ARG A 119 -27.72 -20.39 -17.00
C ARG A 119 -28.91 -20.38 -16.04
N PHE A 120 -28.79 -19.77 -14.87
CA PHE A 120 -29.87 -19.68 -13.90
C PHE A 120 -31.06 -18.89 -14.44
N HIS A 121 -30.79 -17.83 -15.21
CA HIS A 121 -31.82 -17.06 -15.89
C HIS A 121 -32.59 -17.91 -16.91
N GLU A 122 -31.88 -18.66 -17.76
CA GLU A 122 -32.48 -19.46 -18.83
C GLU A 122 -33.16 -20.76 -18.35
N CYS A 123 -32.58 -21.45 -17.36
CA CYS A 123 -33.07 -22.77 -16.93
C CYS A 123 -34.17 -22.72 -15.89
N CYS A 124 -34.20 -21.65 -15.10
CA CYS A 124 -34.73 -21.72 -13.75
C CYS A 124 -35.50 -20.46 -13.35
N ASP A 125 -35.89 -19.63 -14.32
CA ASP A 125 -36.62 -18.37 -14.13
C ASP A 125 -36.01 -17.47 -13.04
N TRP A 126 -34.70 -17.60 -12.80
CA TRP A 126 -34.01 -16.71 -11.88
C TRP A 126 -33.89 -15.34 -12.53
N SER A 127 -34.66 -14.38 -12.03
CA SER A 127 -34.54 -12.97 -12.41
C SER A 127 -33.73 -12.23 -11.37
N TYR A 128 -32.72 -11.50 -11.82
CA TYR A 128 -32.07 -10.50 -11.00
C TYR A 128 -32.99 -9.27 -10.82
N ASP A 129 -32.75 -8.47 -9.78
CA ASP A 129 -33.50 -7.23 -9.55
C ASP A 129 -33.26 -6.26 -10.73
N GLN A 130 -34.32 -5.64 -11.25
CA GLN A 130 -34.30 -4.67 -12.36
C GLN A 130 -33.22 -3.59 -12.19
N ALA A 131 -32.86 -3.25 -10.94
CA ALA A 131 -31.74 -2.36 -10.63
C ALA A 131 -30.36 -2.79 -11.21
N TRP A 132 -30.21 -4.04 -11.65
CA TRP A 132 -28.98 -4.54 -12.29
C TRP A 132 -28.95 -4.27 -13.80
N GLU A 133 -30.09 -3.98 -14.42
CA GLU A 133 -30.12 -3.60 -15.84
C GLU A 133 -29.28 -2.32 -16.07
N ASP A 134 -29.34 -1.40 -15.11
CA ASP A 134 -28.61 -0.14 -15.14
C ASP A 134 -27.13 -0.27 -14.70
N ARG A 135 -26.73 -1.42 -14.13
CA ARG A 135 -25.40 -1.63 -13.53
C ARG A 135 -24.89 -3.05 -13.80
N PRO A 136 -24.22 -3.30 -14.95
CA PRO A 136 -23.70 -4.62 -15.26
C PRO A 136 -22.77 -5.13 -14.14
N ILE A 137 -22.99 -6.38 -13.72
CA ILE A 137 -22.14 -7.05 -12.75
C ILE A 137 -20.78 -7.27 -13.42
N ARG A 138 -19.72 -6.79 -12.77
CA ARG A 138 -18.34 -7.05 -13.19
C ARG A 138 -17.70 -7.96 -12.17
N HIS A 139 -17.33 -9.17 -12.59
CA HIS A 139 -16.62 -10.09 -11.70
C HIS A 139 -15.14 -9.74 -11.67
N GLY A 140 -14.67 -9.26 -10.52
CA GLY A 140 -13.31 -8.77 -10.33
C GLY A 140 -12.23 -9.82 -10.62
N ALA A 141 -12.53 -11.10 -10.40
CA ALA A 141 -11.59 -12.20 -10.57
C ALA A 141 -11.34 -12.60 -12.05
N LEU A 142 -12.31 -12.39 -12.94
CA LEU A 142 -12.23 -12.87 -14.34
C LEU A 142 -12.24 -11.76 -15.39
N ALA A 143 -12.36 -10.49 -15.01
CA ALA A 143 -12.49 -9.36 -15.95
C ALA A 143 -13.62 -9.54 -16.98
N ILE A 144 -14.69 -10.25 -16.61
CA ILE A 144 -15.88 -10.46 -17.44
C ILE A 144 -17.05 -9.70 -16.81
N ALA A 145 -17.84 -9.02 -17.65
CA ALA A 145 -19.06 -8.32 -17.26
C ALA A 145 -20.30 -9.07 -17.78
N TRP A 146 -21.42 -8.96 -17.03
CA TRP A 146 -22.73 -9.46 -17.42
C TRP A 146 -23.78 -8.36 -17.19
N GLY A 147 -24.67 -8.11 -18.16
CA GLY A 147 -25.57 -6.95 -18.18
C GLY A 147 -26.98 -7.26 -18.74
N ALA A 148 -27.83 -6.23 -18.78
CA ALA A 148 -29.28 -6.26 -18.97
C ALA A 148 -29.84 -7.13 -20.11
N ASP A 149 -29.05 -7.41 -21.15
CA ASP A 149 -29.51 -8.12 -22.35
C ASP A 149 -29.18 -9.63 -22.33
N GLY A 150 -28.63 -10.14 -21.23
CA GLY A 150 -28.21 -11.54 -21.10
C GLY A 150 -27.05 -11.93 -22.03
N ARG A 151 -26.45 -10.97 -22.75
CA ARG A 151 -25.35 -11.23 -23.68
C ARG A 151 -24.02 -11.11 -22.96
N ARG A 152 -23.14 -12.05 -23.26
CA ARG A 152 -21.72 -11.97 -22.87
C ARG A 152 -21.11 -10.78 -23.61
N ILE A 153 -20.84 -9.68 -22.91
CA ILE A 153 -20.01 -8.60 -23.45
C ILE A 153 -18.60 -9.19 -23.56
N SER A 154 -18.24 -9.64 -24.76
CA SER A 154 -16.92 -10.21 -24.99
C SER A 154 -15.88 -9.13 -24.72
N GLY A 155 -14.81 -9.48 -24.00
CA GLY A 155 -13.79 -8.51 -23.56
C GLY A 155 -13.21 -7.66 -24.68
N LYS A 156 -13.33 -8.07 -25.96
CA LYS A 156 -12.82 -7.30 -27.11
C LYS A 156 -13.51 -5.94 -27.31
N GLU A 157 -14.80 -5.81 -27.04
CA GLU A 157 -15.52 -4.52 -27.18
C GLU A 157 -15.29 -3.58 -25.99
N TYR A 158 -14.85 -4.11 -24.84
CA TYR A 158 -14.50 -3.29 -23.67
C TYR A 158 -12.99 -3.03 -23.53
N THR A 159 -12.15 -3.76 -24.27
CA THR A 159 -10.69 -3.51 -24.32
C THR A 159 -10.29 -2.31 -25.17
N SER A 160 -11.19 -1.68 -25.92
CA SER A 160 -10.85 -0.61 -26.85
C SER A 160 -10.86 0.80 -26.26
N SER A 161 -11.14 0.99 -24.96
CA SER A 161 -10.89 2.28 -24.30
C SER A 161 -9.70 2.20 -23.35
N THR A 162 -8.78 3.14 -23.55
CA THR A 162 -7.49 3.46 -22.94
C THR A 162 -7.53 3.69 -21.42
N THR A 163 -8.21 2.83 -20.67
CA THR A 163 -8.20 2.86 -19.21
C THR A 163 -6.97 2.13 -18.67
N ASN A 164 -6.13 2.87 -17.94
CA ASN A 164 -4.88 2.40 -17.33
C ASN A 164 -5.07 1.09 -16.55
N SER A 165 -4.10 0.17 -16.65
CA SER A 165 -4.13 -1.15 -15.99
C SER A 165 -4.26 -1.08 -14.46
N THR A 166 -3.76 0.00 -13.85
CA THR A 166 -3.85 0.29 -12.42
C THR A 166 -5.28 0.58 -11.97
N ASP A 167 -6.03 1.36 -12.76
CA ASP A 167 -7.44 1.68 -12.47
C ASP A 167 -8.30 0.42 -12.58
N ARG A 168 -8.00 -0.45 -13.56
CA ARG A 168 -8.68 -1.75 -13.71
C ARG A 168 -8.48 -2.65 -12.48
N LYS A 169 -7.27 -2.73 -11.93
CA LYS A 169 -7.00 -3.52 -10.72
C LYS A 169 -7.72 -2.93 -9.49
N GLY A 170 -7.76 -1.60 -9.38
CA GLY A 170 -8.51 -0.90 -8.34
C GLY A 170 -10.00 -1.20 -8.39
N GLU A 171 -10.61 -1.12 -9.58
CA GLU A 171 -12.03 -1.41 -9.79
C GLU A 171 -12.35 -2.89 -9.54
N GLN A 172 -11.52 -3.81 -10.03
CA GLN A 172 -11.66 -5.26 -9.78
C GLN A 172 -11.62 -5.58 -8.29
N ASN A 173 -10.66 -5.00 -7.55
CA ASN A 173 -10.57 -5.17 -6.11
C ASN A 173 -11.82 -4.62 -5.41
N LEU A 174 -12.27 -3.43 -5.80
CA LEU A 174 -13.47 -2.82 -5.22
C LEU A 174 -14.71 -3.69 -5.46
N LYS A 175 -14.84 -4.30 -6.64
CA LYS A 175 -15.92 -5.23 -6.98
C LYS A 175 -15.86 -6.54 -6.21
N MET A 176 -14.67 -7.12 -6.05
CA MET A 176 -14.49 -8.26 -5.16
C MET A 176 -14.94 -7.91 -3.74
N TRP A 177 -14.57 -6.73 -3.23
CA TRP A 177 -15.05 -6.27 -1.92
C TRP A 177 -16.56 -6.01 -1.89
N SER A 178 -17.20 -5.60 -2.99
CA SER A 178 -18.66 -5.45 -3.03
C SER A 178 -19.36 -6.80 -2.93
N ASP A 179 -18.86 -7.83 -3.59
CA ASP A 179 -19.39 -9.20 -3.49
C ASP A 179 -19.25 -9.74 -2.07
N TRP A 180 -18.07 -9.53 -1.46
CA TRP A 180 -17.82 -9.90 -0.07
C TRP A 180 -18.77 -9.19 0.89
N TYR A 181 -18.94 -7.87 0.73
CA TYR A 181 -19.80 -7.05 1.57
C TYR A 181 -21.29 -7.38 1.38
N THR A 182 -21.67 -7.83 0.18
CA THR A 182 -23.02 -8.32 -0.11
C THR A 182 -23.35 -9.56 0.73
N MET A 183 -22.42 -10.52 0.80
CA MET A 183 -22.58 -11.69 1.66
C MET A 183 -22.57 -11.33 3.14
N LEU A 184 -21.69 -10.42 3.57
CA LEU A 184 -21.60 -9.96 4.96
C LEU A 184 -22.93 -9.36 5.46
N THR A 185 -23.60 -8.59 4.61
CA THR A 185 -24.81 -7.83 4.97
C THR A 185 -26.12 -8.58 4.75
N ALA A 186 -26.06 -9.80 4.20
CA ALA A 186 -27.22 -10.65 4.01
C ALA A 186 -27.68 -11.34 5.30
N LYS A 187 -28.96 -11.75 5.35
CA LYS A 187 -29.47 -12.56 6.47
C LYS A 187 -29.11 -14.04 6.32
N LYS A 188 -29.05 -14.54 5.08
CA LYS A 188 -28.70 -15.92 4.75
C LYS A 188 -27.69 -15.97 3.61
N VAL A 189 -26.64 -16.77 3.73
CA VAL A 189 -25.65 -17.01 2.68
C VAL A 189 -25.55 -18.50 2.41
N TYR A 190 -26.05 -18.96 1.27
CA TYR A 190 -25.77 -20.30 0.76
C TYR A 190 -24.48 -20.26 -0.03
N HIS A 191 -23.49 -21.12 0.21
CA HIS A 191 -22.23 -21.03 -0.50
C HIS A 191 -21.59 -22.38 -0.81
N SER A 192 -20.88 -22.48 -1.93
CA SER A 192 -19.96 -23.61 -2.15
C SER A 192 -18.76 -23.51 -1.18
N ASN A 193 -17.89 -24.52 -1.17
CA ASN A 193 -16.72 -24.53 -0.29
C ASN A 193 -15.75 -23.39 -0.68
N SER A 194 -15.89 -22.23 -0.06
CA SER A 194 -15.07 -21.05 -0.37
C SER A 194 -14.79 -20.26 0.90
N ASP A 195 -13.51 -20.11 1.23
CA ASP A 195 -13.06 -19.31 2.37
C ASP A 195 -13.49 -17.83 2.21
N PHE A 196 -13.72 -17.38 0.98
CA PHE A 196 -14.22 -16.05 0.69
C PHE A 196 -15.64 -15.82 1.23
N SER A 197 -16.61 -16.70 0.91
CA SER A 197 -17.97 -16.60 1.46
C SER A 197 -18.04 -16.98 2.94
N ARG A 198 -17.27 -17.97 3.36
CA ARG A 198 -17.18 -18.35 4.79
C ARG A 198 -16.74 -17.15 5.61
N SER A 199 -15.68 -16.45 5.19
CA SER A 199 -15.22 -15.26 5.90
C SER A 199 -16.34 -14.22 6.03
N ALA A 200 -17.06 -13.90 4.95
CA ALA A 200 -18.14 -12.93 4.99
C ALA A 200 -19.26 -13.34 5.97
N ALA A 201 -19.71 -14.61 5.93
CA ALA A 201 -20.74 -15.12 6.83
C ALA A 201 -20.29 -15.10 8.31
N HIS A 202 -19.04 -15.45 8.59
CA HIS A 202 -18.51 -15.48 9.97
C HIS A 202 -18.35 -14.10 10.61
N TRP A 203 -18.14 -13.04 9.83
CA TRP A 203 -17.97 -11.69 10.36
C TRP A 203 -19.26 -11.05 10.90
N ASN A 204 -20.41 -11.66 10.61
CA ASN A 204 -21.72 -11.20 11.05
C ASN A 204 -22.52 -12.36 11.64
N ALA A 205 -22.59 -12.46 12.97
CA ALA A 205 -23.34 -13.52 13.64
C ALA A 205 -24.86 -13.48 13.40
N ASP A 206 -25.38 -12.38 12.84
CA ASP A 206 -26.80 -12.30 12.40
C ASP A 206 -27.01 -12.93 11.01
N CYS A 207 -25.92 -13.26 10.29
CA CYS A 207 -25.95 -13.97 9.01
C CYS A 207 -25.91 -15.48 9.23
N GLN A 208 -26.86 -16.20 8.62
CA GLN A 208 -26.90 -17.66 8.60
C GLN A 208 -26.17 -18.18 7.37
N GLY A 209 -24.97 -18.73 7.53
CA GLY A 209 -24.22 -19.35 6.46
C GLY A 209 -24.58 -20.84 6.30
N TYR A 210 -24.76 -21.30 5.06
CA TYR A 210 -25.02 -22.71 4.73
C TYR A 210 -24.08 -23.14 3.61
N GLN A 211 -23.23 -24.12 3.87
CA GLN A 211 -22.37 -24.70 2.85
C GLN A 211 -23.16 -25.74 2.03
N LEU A 212 -23.14 -25.58 0.72
CA LEU A 212 -23.75 -26.49 -0.24
C LEU A 212 -22.82 -27.70 -0.46
N HIS A 213 -23.34 -28.92 -0.25
CA HIS A 213 -22.61 -30.19 -0.37
C HIS A 213 -23.31 -31.15 -1.32
N GLY A 214 -23.34 -30.78 -2.61
CA GLY A 214 -23.95 -31.58 -3.67
C GLY A 214 -25.38 -32.04 -3.37
N MET A 215 -25.91 -32.90 -4.23
CA MET A 215 -27.20 -33.53 -4.02
C MET A 215 -27.05 -34.96 -3.51
N THR A 216 -27.97 -35.36 -2.66
CA THR A 216 -28.18 -36.78 -2.34
C THR A 216 -29.60 -37.19 -2.71
N LEU A 217 -29.75 -38.44 -3.16
CA LEU A 217 -31.03 -39.10 -3.34
C LEU A 217 -31.37 -39.84 -2.05
N LYS A 218 -32.48 -39.48 -1.40
CA LYS A 218 -32.97 -40.16 -0.19
C LYS A 218 -34.29 -40.85 -0.47
N LYS A 219 -34.40 -42.10 -0.07
CA LYS A 219 -35.67 -42.84 -0.16
C LYS A 219 -36.53 -42.50 1.06
N VAL A 220 -37.64 -41.79 0.86
CA VAL A 220 -38.62 -41.44 1.89
C VAL A 220 -39.96 -42.07 1.50
N ASN A 221 -40.47 -42.98 2.34
CA ASN A 221 -41.73 -43.71 2.11
C ASN A 221 -41.81 -44.41 0.73
N GLY A 222 -40.69 -44.94 0.24
CA GLY A 222 -40.63 -45.63 -1.05
C GLY A 222 -40.28 -44.75 -2.25
N THR A 223 -40.37 -43.43 -2.12
CA THR A 223 -40.06 -42.45 -3.18
C THR A 223 -38.66 -41.88 -2.99
N TYR A 224 -37.90 -41.76 -4.08
CA TYR A 224 -36.61 -41.06 -4.05
C TYR A 224 -36.83 -39.55 -4.11
N ILE A 225 -36.40 -38.85 -3.07
CA ILE A 225 -36.42 -37.39 -2.97
C ILE A 225 -34.99 -36.90 -3.14
N LYS A 226 -34.80 -36.02 -4.11
CA LYS A 226 -33.57 -35.27 -4.31
C LYS A 226 -33.46 -34.19 -3.23
N THR A 227 -32.37 -34.20 -2.46
CA THR A 227 -32.11 -33.18 -1.43
C THR A 227 -30.74 -32.57 -1.63
N LEU A 228 -30.66 -31.24 -1.68
CA LEU A 228 -29.39 -30.52 -1.62
C LEU A 228 -28.89 -30.58 -0.18
N ASN A 229 -27.70 -31.14 0.04
CA ASN A 229 -27.18 -31.21 1.40
C ASN A 229 -26.64 -29.85 1.80
N LEU A 230 -27.10 -29.39 2.96
CA LEU A 230 -26.62 -28.16 3.59
C LEU A 230 -25.83 -28.56 4.83
N ILE A 231 -24.64 -27.97 4.98
CA ILE A 231 -23.88 -28.01 6.23
C ILE A 231 -23.98 -26.60 6.82
N ASP A 232 -24.43 -26.49 8.07
CA ASP A 232 -24.47 -25.22 8.78
C ASP A 232 -23.05 -24.66 8.89
N ALA A 233 -22.84 -23.39 8.49
CA ALA A 233 -21.53 -22.77 8.42
C ALA A 233 -21.18 -21.98 9.69
N PRO A 234 -21.57 -22.48 10.87
CA PRO A 234 -20.60 -22.69 11.93
C PRO A 234 -20.71 -24.13 12.42
N TYR A 235 -19.68 -24.69 13.05
CA TYR A 235 -19.63 -26.06 13.60
C TYR A 235 -19.26 -27.18 12.61
N ASP A 236 -18.00 -27.60 12.66
CA ASP A 236 -17.53 -28.93 12.21
C ASP A 236 -18.08 -30.09 13.09
N ALA A 237 -19.20 -29.90 13.78
CA ALA A 237 -19.83 -30.94 14.57
C ALA A 237 -21.36 -30.77 14.52
N VAL A 238 -22.01 -31.79 13.97
CA VAL A 238 -23.46 -32.00 13.80
C VAL A 238 -24.02 -31.47 12.48
N THR A 239 -24.39 -32.42 11.61
CA THR A 239 -25.29 -32.21 10.47
C THR A 239 -26.66 -31.79 10.99
N THR A 240 -26.90 -30.50 11.15
CA THR A 240 -28.25 -29.97 11.40
C THR A 240 -29.09 -30.14 10.13
N ARG A 241 -30.08 -31.03 10.19
CA ARG A 241 -31.03 -31.25 9.08
C ARG A 241 -32.05 -30.12 9.10
N ILE A 242 -32.04 -29.29 8.06
CA ILE A 242 -33.06 -28.26 7.86
C ILE A 242 -34.19 -28.87 7.01
N PRO A 243 -35.45 -28.88 7.47
CA PRO A 243 -36.58 -29.17 6.60
C PRO A 243 -36.84 -27.99 5.65
N ALA A 244 -36.90 -28.33 4.36
CA ALA A 244 -37.58 -27.63 3.26
C ALA A 244 -37.05 -26.25 2.81
N LEU A 245 -36.19 -26.28 1.79
CA LEU A 245 -36.41 -25.47 0.59
C LEU A 245 -37.13 -26.41 -0.40
N VAL A 246 -38.46 -26.30 -0.44
CA VAL A 246 -39.43 -26.93 -1.37
C VAL A 246 -39.24 -28.42 -1.69
N GLU A 247 -40.10 -29.30 -1.14
CA GLU A 247 -40.24 -30.68 -1.61
C GLU A 247 -40.89 -30.72 -3.01
N ARG A 248 -40.16 -31.19 -4.02
CA ARG A 248 -40.74 -31.68 -5.28
C ARG A 248 -40.50 -33.18 -5.39
N GLN A 249 -41.57 -33.96 -5.44
CA GLN A 249 -41.51 -35.41 -5.67
C GLN A 249 -41.28 -35.71 -7.14
N TRP A 250 -40.33 -36.61 -7.43
CA TRP A 250 -40.07 -37.15 -8.77
C TRP A 250 -40.04 -38.68 -8.69
N PRO A 251 -40.59 -39.41 -9.68
CA PRO A 251 -40.48 -40.86 -9.73
C PRO A 251 -39.16 -41.25 -10.43
N THR A 252 -38.33 -42.08 -9.79
CA THR A 252 -37.23 -42.75 -10.50
C THR A 252 -37.02 -44.19 -10.06
N ASP A 253 -36.86 -45.05 -11.08
CA ASP A 253 -36.46 -46.45 -11.00
C ASP A 253 -34.94 -46.58 -10.89
N GLY A 254 -34.52 -47.40 -9.92
CA GLY A 254 -33.36 -48.31 -9.99
C GLY A 254 -31.95 -47.73 -10.14
N ILE A 255 -31.29 -47.34 -9.04
CA ILE A 255 -29.81 -47.36 -8.91
C ILE A 255 -29.42 -47.81 -7.49
N VAL A 256 -28.42 -48.69 -7.39
CA VAL A 256 -27.83 -49.23 -6.14
C VAL A 256 -26.36 -48.84 -6.11
N HIS A 257 -25.83 -48.33 -4.99
CA HIS A 257 -24.48 -48.67 -4.48
C HIS A 257 -24.14 -48.17 -3.05
N LYS A 258 -23.10 -48.82 -2.53
CA LYS A 258 -22.47 -48.95 -1.20
C LYS A 258 -22.05 -47.65 -0.48
N GLU A 259 -22.15 -47.70 0.86
CA GLU A 259 -21.54 -46.78 1.82
C GLU A 259 -20.19 -47.33 2.33
N ASP A 260 -19.16 -46.48 2.42
CA ASP A 260 -17.97 -46.70 3.24
C ASP A 260 -17.89 -45.54 4.27
N GLU A 261 -17.85 -45.89 5.57
CA GLU A 261 -17.76 -44.94 6.68
C GLU A 261 -16.30 -44.57 6.98
N CYS A 262 -16.00 -43.26 7.04
CA CYS A 262 -14.75 -42.74 7.60
C CYS A 262 -15.02 -42.14 8.99
N THR A 263 -14.42 -42.74 10.04
CA THR A 263 -14.46 -42.23 11.41
C THR A 263 -13.21 -41.38 11.70
N PHE A 264 -13.37 -40.17 12.24
CA PHE A 264 -12.27 -39.40 12.83
C PHE A 264 -12.53 -39.13 14.31
N LEU A 265 -11.62 -39.62 15.17
CA LEU A 265 -11.58 -39.37 16.61
C LEU A 265 -10.79 -38.08 16.91
N ARG A 266 -11.31 -37.22 17.81
CA ARG A 266 -10.59 -36.12 18.47
C ARG A 266 -10.64 -36.32 19.98
N PHE A 267 -9.50 -36.22 20.67
CA PHE A 267 -9.38 -35.68 22.04
C PHE A 267 -7.95 -35.21 22.32
N CYS A 268 -7.83 -34.04 22.97
CA CYS A 268 -6.69 -33.69 23.83
C CYS A 268 -7.22 -32.92 25.05
N HIS A 269 -7.27 -33.58 26.20
CA HIS A 269 -7.12 -32.93 27.51
C HIS A 269 -5.63 -32.90 27.86
N PRO A 270 -5.11 -31.83 28.48
CA PRO A 270 -3.73 -31.82 28.96
C PRO A 270 -3.65 -32.61 30.28
N HIS A 271 -2.96 -33.75 30.27
CA HIS A 271 -2.47 -34.36 31.50
C HIS A 271 -1.32 -33.50 32.07
N PRO A 272 -1.36 -33.10 33.35
CA PRO A 272 -0.20 -32.51 34.00
C PRO A 272 0.86 -33.60 34.24
N LYS A 273 2.11 -33.33 33.88
CA LYS A 273 3.26 -34.16 34.26
C LYS A 273 3.42 -34.13 35.79
N PRO A 274 3.73 -35.26 36.44
CA PRO A 274 3.90 -35.30 37.90
C PRO A 274 5.20 -34.59 38.30
N SER A 275 5.11 -33.50 39.07
CA SER A 275 6.25 -32.93 39.78
C SER A 275 6.35 -33.56 41.18
N THR A 276 7.39 -34.35 41.39
CA THR A 276 7.81 -34.85 42.70
C THR A 276 8.57 -33.76 43.46
N VAL A 277 7.86 -32.89 44.19
CA VAL A 277 8.38 -32.23 45.40
C VAL A 277 7.18 -31.95 46.31
N LYS A 278 7.16 -32.58 47.49
CA LYS A 278 6.23 -32.24 48.58
C LYS A 278 6.79 -31.04 49.33
N ASP A 279 6.07 -29.93 49.33
CA ASP A 279 6.28 -28.81 50.26
C ASP A 279 4.94 -28.53 50.97
N PRO A 280 4.79 -28.91 52.26
CA PRO A 280 3.51 -28.83 52.95
C PRO A 280 3.18 -27.48 53.62
N ASP A 281 4.01 -26.44 53.52
CA ASP A 281 3.85 -25.22 54.35
C ASP A 281 3.61 -23.91 53.57
N ARG A 282 2.70 -23.90 52.59
CA ARG A 282 2.26 -22.64 51.94
C ARG A 282 0.82 -22.28 52.33
N PRO A 283 0.57 -21.20 53.11
CA PRO A 283 -0.78 -20.82 53.47
C PRO A 283 -1.52 -20.21 52.27
N ALA A 284 -2.76 -20.64 52.06
CA ALA A 284 -3.66 -20.09 51.06
C ALA A 284 -4.02 -18.64 51.39
N ILE A 285 -3.87 -17.75 50.41
CA ILE A 285 -4.35 -16.37 50.49
C ILE A 285 -5.89 -16.43 50.46
N SER A 286 -6.56 -15.98 51.53
CA SER A 286 -8.02 -16.00 51.61
C SER A 286 -8.64 -15.03 50.61
N ASP A 287 -9.83 -15.38 50.11
CA ASP A 287 -10.59 -14.56 49.15
C ASP A 287 -11.00 -13.18 49.70
N GLU A 288 -10.83 -12.96 51.01
CA GLU A 288 -11.04 -11.69 51.71
C GLU A 288 -9.95 -10.64 51.36
N VAL A 289 -8.73 -11.07 51.03
CA VAL A 289 -7.64 -10.18 50.60
C VAL A 289 -7.87 -9.69 49.16
N LYS A 290 -8.48 -10.52 48.30
CA LYS A 290 -8.82 -10.15 46.92
C LYS A 290 -9.97 -9.13 46.86
N ALA A 291 -10.92 -9.20 47.79
CA ALA A 291 -12.07 -8.31 47.83
C ALA A 291 -11.72 -6.85 48.19
N ASN A 292 -10.62 -6.62 48.92
CA ASN A 292 -10.29 -5.30 49.47
C ASN A 292 -9.27 -4.46 48.65
N MET A 293 -8.62 -5.04 47.62
CA MET A 293 -7.64 -4.31 46.81
C MET A 293 -8.24 -3.59 45.60
N LEU A 294 -9.36 -4.07 45.06
CA LEU A 294 -9.98 -3.52 43.86
C LEU A 294 -10.61 -2.13 44.06
N PRO A 295 -11.26 -1.81 45.19
CA PRO A 295 -11.81 -0.46 45.41
C PRO A 295 -10.73 0.62 45.64
N LYS A 296 -9.58 0.26 46.25
CA LYS A 296 -8.46 1.19 46.48
C LYS A 296 -7.72 1.56 45.21
N ALA A 297 -7.56 0.63 44.27
CA ALA A 297 -6.96 0.90 42.97
C ALA A 297 -7.83 1.81 42.09
N ILE A 298 -9.16 1.68 42.18
CA ILE A 298 -10.12 2.50 41.43
C ILE A 298 -10.17 3.95 41.93
N ASN A 299 -10.02 4.19 43.24
CA ASN A 299 -9.99 5.55 43.79
C ASN A 299 -8.68 6.29 43.48
N ALA A 300 -7.53 5.60 43.50
CA ALA A 300 -6.24 6.19 43.12
C ALA A 300 -6.22 6.65 41.64
N LEU A 301 -6.92 5.93 40.75
CA LEU A 301 -7.03 6.30 39.33
C LEU A 301 -7.97 7.49 39.08
N LYS A 302 -8.92 7.76 39.98
CA LYS A 302 -9.83 8.91 39.87
C LYS A 302 -9.17 10.23 40.30
N GLU A 303 -8.27 10.19 41.27
CA GLU A 303 -7.53 11.38 41.73
C GLU A 303 -6.45 11.82 40.73
N GLN A 304 -5.88 10.89 39.96
CA GLN A 304 -4.87 11.20 38.94
C GLN A 304 -5.46 11.83 37.66
N ALA A 305 -6.74 11.61 37.38
CA ALA A 305 -7.43 12.12 36.19
C ALA A 305 -7.87 13.59 36.29
N PHE A 306 -7.90 14.17 37.50
CA PHE A 306 -8.37 15.56 37.73
C PHE A 306 -7.25 16.62 37.82
N SER A 307 -5.98 16.23 37.72
CA SER A 307 -4.85 17.15 37.91
C SER A 307 -4.28 17.79 36.64
N ASN A 308 -4.74 17.44 35.43
CA ASN A 308 -4.13 17.88 34.17
C ASN A 308 -5.05 18.69 33.25
N GLN A 309 -5.77 19.66 33.82
CA GLN A 309 -6.34 20.77 33.04
C GLN A 309 -6.00 22.08 33.72
N ASN A 310 -4.94 22.74 33.24
CA ASN A 310 -4.81 24.19 33.08
C ASN A 310 -3.36 24.54 32.74
N ILE A 311 -3.17 25.20 31.58
CA ILE A 311 -2.34 26.40 31.35
C ILE A 311 -1.97 26.46 29.86
N ILE A 312 -2.61 27.40 29.15
CA ILE A 312 -2.11 28.10 27.97
C ILE A 312 -1.81 29.53 28.45
N PRO A 313 -0.72 30.19 27.99
CA PRO A 313 -0.98 31.29 27.07
C PRO A 313 0.07 31.49 25.96
N ASN A 314 -0.40 32.18 24.92
CA ASN A 314 0.26 32.55 23.68
C ASN A 314 1.26 33.72 23.80
N HIS A 315 2.19 33.73 22.83
CA HIS A 315 2.83 34.87 22.14
C HIS A 315 4.09 35.57 22.71
N PRO A 316 4.92 36.19 21.82
CA PRO A 316 6.37 36.03 21.81
C PRO A 316 7.12 37.28 22.31
N VAL A 317 8.32 37.08 22.86
CA VAL A 317 9.26 38.17 23.19
C VAL A 317 10.68 37.79 22.73
N ALA A 318 11.34 38.77 22.11
CA ALA A 318 12.70 38.74 21.57
C ALA A 318 13.79 38.42 22.62
N PRO A 319 14.99 37.97 22.22
CA PRO A 319 15.99 37.47 23.16
C PRO A 319 16.69 38.63 23.88
N LYS A 320 16.68 38.58 25.22
CA LYS A 320 17.60 39.35 26.07
C LYS A 320 18.69 38.41 26.57
N GLU A 321 19.93 38.84 26.40
CA GLU A 321 21.12 38.30 27.05
C GLU A 321 20.93 38.22 28.57
N ILE A 322 21.22 37.06 29.16
CA ILE A 322 21.45 36.93 30.59
C ILE A 322 22.71 36.07 30.81
N ASN A 323 23.67 36.70 31.49
CA ASN A 323 24.91 36.14 31.99
C ASN A 323 24.67 35.05 33.05
N GLY A 324 25.52 34.02 32.98
CA GLY A 324 26.22 33.47 34.15
C GLY A 324 25.38 32.82 35.25
N HIS A 325 25.12 31.52 35.11
CA HIS A 325 25.21 30.60 36.25
C HIS A 325 25.81 29.27 35.79
N SER A 326 27.00 28.99 36.36
CA SER A 326 27.71 27.72 36.32
C SER A 326 26.83 26.62 36.89
N ILE A 327 26.28 25.78 36.01
CA ILE A 327 25.77 24.46 36.38
C ILE A 327 26.92 23.50 36.10
N ASP A 328 27.33 22.76 37.13
CA ASP A 328 28.30 21.69 37.03
C ASP A 328 27.92 20.76 35.87
N SER A 329 28.71 20.85 34.80
CA SER A 329 28.70 19.93 33.67
C SER A 329 29.07 18.55 34.18
N ALA A 330 28.07 17.79 34.62
CA ALA A 330 28.16 16.35 34.67
C ALA A 330 28.67 15.90 33.30
N VAL A 331 29.90 15.40 33.28
CA VAL A 331 30.54 14.77 32.13
C VAL A 331 29.59 13.68 31.64
N MET A 332 28.75 14.03 30.68
CA MET A 332 27.97 13.08 29.91
C MET A 332 29.01 12.20 29.23
N SER A 333 29.12 10.98 29.73
CA SER A 333 30.02 9.93 29.26
C SER A 333 30.07 9.92 27.74
N ASN A 334 31.28 9.77 27.18
CA ASN A 334 31.58 9.47 25.77
C ASN A 334 30.49 8.61 25.11
N ASP A 335 29.42 9.24 24.63
CA ASP A 335 28.42 8.56 23.82
C ASP A 335 29.11 8.34 22.49
N THR A 336 29.67 7.13 22.35
CA THR A 336 30.40 6.70 21.16
C THR A 336 29.59 7.09 19.95
N GLU A 337 30.16 7.95 19.12
CA GLU A 337 29.51 8.49 17.95
C GLU A 337 28.90 7.38 17.09
N ARG A 338 27.63 7.53 16.71
CA ARG A 338 26.86 6.53 15.97
C ARG A 338 26.70 7.01 14.53
N LEU A 339 27.22 6.23 13.59
CA LEU A 339 27.25 6.56 12.18
C LEU A 339 26.38 5.59 11.36
N LEU A 340 25.79 6.12 10.27
CA LEU A 340 25.03 5.37 9.28
C LEU A 340 25.68 5.54 7.90
N LEU A 341 26.31 4.50 7.37
CA LEU A 341 27.09 4.55 6.13
C LEU A 341 26.21 4.20 4.92
N PHE A 342 25.78 5.17 4.13
CA PHE A 342 25.01 4.95 2.92
C PHE A 342 25.91 4.59 1.74
N ARG A 343 25.68 3.46 1.06
CA ARG A 343 26.61 2.94 0.03
C ARG A 343 26.30 3.31 -1.42
N GLY A 344 25.11 3.82 -1.73
CA GLY A 344 24.70 4.19 -3.10
C GLY A 344 24.96 3.11 -4.16
N VAL A 345 24.37 1.91 -4.00
CA VAL A 345 24.62 0.79 -4.92
C VAL A 345 23.85 1.00 -6.24
N MET A 346 24.57 1.27 -7.32
CA MET A 346 24.01 1.60 -8.65
C MET A 346 23.52 0.41 -9.48
N LYS A 347 23.84 -0.85 -9.14
CA LYS A 347 23.62 -1.96 -10.07
C LYS A 347 22.12 -2.17 -10.34
N GLY A 348 21.67 -1.72 -11.52
CA GLY A 348 20.27 -1.78 -11.94
C GLY A 348 19.38 -0.70 -11.33
N GLN A 349 19.93 0.36 -10.75
CA GLN A 349 19.16 1.46 -10.13
C GLN A 349 19.54 2.80 -10.75
N GLY A 350 18.53 3.62 -11.08
CA GLY A 350 18.73 4.99 -11.53
C GLY A 350 19.08 5.93 -10.36
N ALA A 351 19.73 7.06 -10.68
CA ALA A 351 20.16 8.05 -9.67
C ALA A 351 19.01 8.54 -8.77
N GLY A 352 17.80 8.71 -9.33
CA GLY A 352 16.61 9.10 -8.57
C GLY A 352 16.27 8.16 -7.42
N ASN A 353 16.31 6.84 -7.67
CA ASN A 353 16.05 5.82 -6.65
C ASN A 353 17.08 5.86 -5.53
N ILE A 354 18.35 6.04 -5.89
CA ILE A 354 19.43 6.07 -4.91
C ILE A 354 19.37 7.34 -4.06
N LEU A 355 18.97 8.47 -4.65
CA LEU A 355 18.73 9.70 -3.91
C LEU A 355 17.57 9.59 -2.91
N GLN A 356 16.51 8.84 -3.23
CA GLN A 356 15.47 8.50 -2.26
C GLN A 356 16.04 7.64 -1.12
N GLY A 357 16.96 6.72 -1.44
CA GLY A 357 17.74 5.99 -0.45
C GLY A 357 18.57 6.90 0.44
N LEU A 358 19.30 7.86 -0.13
CA LEU A 358 20.09 8.81 0.65
C LEU A 358 19.18 9.65 1.56
N LEU A 359 18.03 10.09 1.07
CA LEU A 359 17.03 10.81 1.87
C LEU A 359 16.55 9.95 3.03
N ALA A 360 16.18 8.69 2.76
CA ALA A 360 15.79 7.72 3.79
C ALA A 360 16.88 7.56 4.85
N ALA A 361 18.16 7.51 4.45
CA ALA A 361 19.29 7.43 5.36
C ALA A 361 19.32 8.63 6.32
N HIS A 362 19.12 9.86 5.81
CA HIS A 362 19.06 11.06 6.64
C HIS A 362 17.87 11.09 7.58
N LEU A 363 16.69 10.66 7.13
CA LEU A 363 15.53 10.53 7.99
C LEU A 363 15.77 9.51 9.12
N PHE A 364 16.38 8.36 8.82
CA PHE A 364 16.82 7.42 9.84
C PHE A 364 17.91 8.00 10.75
N GLY A 365 18.82 8.80 10.20
CA GLY A 365 19.84 9.51 10.95
C GLY A 365 19.23 10.42 12.02
N LEU A 366 18.25 11.21 11.63
CA LEU A 366 17.49 12.07 12.54
C LEU A 366 16.70 11.25 13.58
N GLU A 367 15.97 10.23 13.14
CA GLU A 367 15.10 9.43 14.02
C GLU A 367 15.88 8.64 15.07
N PHE A 368 17.05 8.10 14.71
CA PHE A 368 17.84 7.25 15.58
C PHE A 368 19.11 7.90 16.12
N ASN A 369 19.26 9.22 15.96
CA ASN A 369 20.44 9.98 16.34
C ASN A 369 21.75 9.35 15.82
N ARG A 370 21.83 9.23 14.48
CA ARG A 370 23.01 8.76 13.75
C ARG A 370 23.44 9.77 12.71
N THR A 371 24.75 10.03 12.64
CA THR A 371 25.33 10.87 11.58
C THR A 371 25.44 10.06 10.28
N VAL A 372 24.88 10.57 9.19
CA VAL A 372 24.89 9.86 7.91
C VAL A 372 26.16 10.15 7.12
N CYS A 373 26.83 9.09 6.69
CA CYS A 373 27.99 9.17 5.81
C CYS A 373 27.68 8.56 4.45
N ASN A 374 27.52 9.42 3.46
CA ASN A 374 27.38 9.05 2.06
C ASN A 374 28.71 8.58 1.46
N LEU A 375 28.74 7.31 1.04
CA LEU A 375 29.85 6.67 0.34
C LEU A 375 29.63 6.57 -1.17
N TRP A 376 28.56 7.17 -1.71
CA TRP A 376 28.26 7.17 -3.14
C TRP A 376 29.19 8.12 -3.89
N LYS A 377 30.13 7.54 -4.65
CA LYS A 377 31.18 8.28 -5.36
C LYS A 377 30.64 9.33 -6.33
N ASP A 378 29.66 8.98 -7.17
CA ASP A 378 29.17 9.89 -8.22
C ASP A 378 28.49 11.13 -7.63
N PHE A 379 27.78 10.97 -6.51
CA PHE A 379 27.22 12.09 -5.77
C PHE A 379 28.32 12.95 -5.14
N ASN A 380 29.30 12.30 -4.49
CA ASN A 380 30.42 13.00 -3.85
C ASN A 380 31.37 13.68 -4.86
N ALA A 381 31.27 13.38 -6.16
CA ALA A 381 31.99 14.09 -7.21
C ALA A 381 31.48 15.51 -7.43
N VAL A 382 30.18 15.76 -7.18
CA VAL A 382 29.51 17.04 -7.46
C VAL A 382 28.96 17.75 -6.21
N PHE A 383 28.84 17.03 -5.09
CA PHE A 383 28.40 17.58 -3.81
C PHE A 383 29.44 17.31 -2.72
N GLU A 384 29.44 18.16 -1.70
CA GLU A 384 30.23 18.01 -0.49
C GLU A 384 29.41 18.34 0.75
N TYR A 385 29.87 17.89 1.91
CA TYR A 385 29.25 18.28 3.17
C TYR A 385 29.45 19.77 3.43
N ILE A 386 28.48 20.40 4.09
CA ILE A 386 28.60 21.79 4.52
C ILE A 386 29.53 21.91 5.73
N ASN A 387 29.49 20.93 6.63
CA ASN A 387 30.25 20.89 7.86
C ASN A 387 31.52 20.06 7.67
N ASP A 388 32.69 20.67 7.91
CA ASP A 388 34.00 20.03 7.74
C ASP A 388 34.24 18.90 8.74
N ASP A 389 33.78 19.04 10.00
CA ASP A 389 33.85 17.97 11.01
C ASP A 389 33.04 16.74 10.56
N HIS A 390 31.87 16.96 9.94
CA HIS A 390 31.06 15.87 9.37
C HIS A 390 31.83 15.18 8.23
N ALA A 391 32.48 15.94 7.35
CA ALA A 391 33.29 15.38 6.27
C ALA A 391 34.45 14.51 6.80
N GLU A 392 35.20 15.00 7.79
CA GLU A 392 36.33 14.28 8.42
C GLU A 392 35.86 12.96 9.05
N LYS A 393 34.79 13.00 9.85
CA LYS A 393 34.19 11.81 10.47
C LYS A 393 33.79 10.75 9.44
N CYS A 394 33.25 11.18 8.30
CA CYS A 394 32.83 10.26 7.25
C CYS A 394 34.00 9.66 6.48
N GLN A 395 35.11 10.38 6.34
CA GLN A 395 36.34 9.84 5.75
C GLN A 395 36.91 8.69 6.60
N ASP A 396 36.96 8.86 7.92
CA ASP A 396 37.39 7.82 8.86
C ASP A 396 36.47 6.60 8.85
N ALA A 397 35.16 6.85 8.80
CA ALA A 397 34.15 5.79 8.76
C ALA A 397 34.21 4.99 7.46
N GLN A 398 34.53 5.64 6.34
CA GLN A 398 34.69 5.01 5.04
C GLN A 398 35.82 3.97 5.03
N LEU A 399 36.94 4.24 5.72
CA LEU A 399 38.03 3.28 5.88
C LEU A 399 37.60 2.04 6.66
N LYS A 400 36.70 2.21 7.64
CA LYS A 400 36.16 1.15 8.50
C LYS A 400 34.98 0.38 7.87
N ALA A 401 34.38 0.90 6.80
CA ALA A 401 33.17 0.34 6.18
C ALA A 401 33.31 -1.13 5.73
N ARG A 402 34.52 -1.56 5.35
CA ARG A 402 34.79 -2.95 4.93
C ARG A 402 34.73 -3.96 6.08
N SER A 403 34.92 -3.49 7.31
CA SER A 403 34.98 -4.33 8.51
C SER A 403 33.64 -4.38 9.27
N VAL A 404 32.58 -3.76 8.74
CA VAL A 404 31.27 -3.74 9.38
C VAL A 404 30.65 -5.16 9.34
N PRO A 405 30.31 -5.76 10.49
CA PRO A 405 29.71 -7.09 10.56
C PRO A 405 28.42 -7.19 9.75
N ALA A 406 28.10 -8.38 9.24
CA ALA A 406 26.87 -8.61 8.47
C ALA A 406 25.60 -8.26 9.26
N SER A 407 25.60 -8.46 10.59
CA SER A 407 24.50 -8.10 11.49
C SER A 407 24.20 -6.59 11.56
N ASN A 408 25.13 -5.76 11.09
CA ASN A 408 25.03 -4.30 11.11
C ASN A 408 24.78 -3.73 9.71
N LYS A 409 24.40 -4.59 8.75
CA LYS A 409 24.04 -4.21 7.40
C LYS A 409 22.53 -4.14 7.29
N LEU A 410 22.06 -3.02 6.77
CA LEU A 410 20.66 -2.77 6.50
C LEU A 410 20.48 -2.60 4.99
N ASP A 411 19.78 -3.55 4.38
CA ASP A 411 19.41 -3.53 2.97
C ASP A 411 17.90 -3.30 2.83
N MET A 412 17.50 -2.20 2.19
CA MET A 412 16.09 -1.81 2.03
C MET A 412 15.79 -1.45 0.58
N TRP A 413 15.44 -2.48 -0.19
CA TRP A 413 15.16 -2.36 -1.62
C TRP A 413 13.68 -2.64 -1.88
N ASN A 414 13.01 -1.75 -2.61
CA ASN A 414 11.59 -1.93 -2.96
C ASN A 414 11.29 -3.09 -3.94
N PHE A 415 12.32 -3.75 -4.50
CA PHE A 415 12.18 -4.86 -5.45
C PHE A 415 12.65 -6.21 -4.91
N ALA A 416 13.27 -6.27 -3.73
CA ALA A 416 13.84 -7.51 -3.15
C ALA A 416 12.92 -8.19 -2.13
N GLY A 417 11.61 -7.91 -2.20
CA GLY A 417 10.62 -8.25 -1.16
C GLY A 417 10.31 -7.06 -0.24
N VAL A 418 9.27 -7.19 0.58
CA VAL A 418 8.92 -6.15 1.56
C VAL A 418 10.06 -6.08 2.58
N ALA A 419 10.69 -4.92 2.71
CA ALA A 419 11.76 -4.70 3.68
C ALA A 419 11.26 -5.02 5.11
N ASP A 420 12.06 -5.71 5.91
CA ASP A 420 11.73 -5.97 7.32
C ASP A 420 11.95 -4.70 8.14
N GLU A 421 10.89 -3.89 8.25
CA GLU A 421 10.92 -2.63 9.00
C GLU A 421 11.35 -2.83 10.45
N CYS A 422 10.90 -3.90 11.11
CA CYS A 422 11.29 -4.18 12.49
C CYS A 422 12.79 -4.46 12.61
N ALA A 423 13.35 -5.24 11.69
CA ALA A 423 14.80 -5.47 11.67
C ALA A 423 15.57 -4.16 11.40
N ALA A 424 15.06 -3.28 10.54
CA ALA A 424 15.63 -1.96 10.33
C ALA A 424 15.65 -1.14 11.62
N TYR A 425 14.53 -1.09 12.34
CA TYR A 425 14.41 -0.40 13.63
C TYR A 425 15.37 -0.97 14.68
N ASP A 426 15.46 -2.30 14.81
CA ASP A 426 16.38 -2.95 15.75
C ASP A 426 17.85 -2.60 15.46
N ILE A 427 18.26 -2.67 14.19
CA ILE A 427 19.63 -2.36 13.76
C ILE A 427 19.92 -0.86 13.97
N LEU A 428 19.00 0.01 13.57
CA LEU A 428 19.17 1.45 13.70
C LEU A 428 19.13 1.91 15.16
N ALA A 429 18.33 1.29 16.03
CA ALA A 429 18.28 1.59 17.47
C ALA A 429 19.47 0.99 18.26
N SER A 430 20.19 0.01 17.70
CA SER A 430 21.32 -0.65 18.35
C SER A 430 22.43 0.32 18.80
N LYS A 431 23.21 -0.07 19.81
CA LYS A 431 24.42 0.67 20.25
C LYS A 431 25.61 0.51 19.30
N HIS A 432 25.43 -0.12 18.14
CA HIS A 432 26.52 -0.29 17.19
C HIS A 432 26.97 1.08 16.65
N PRO A 433 28.28 1.41 16.74
CA PRO A 433 28.80 2.71 16.31
C PRO A 433 28.75 2.86 14.79
N LEU A 434 28.78 1.74 14.04
CA LEU A 434 28.74 1.73 12.58
C LEU A 434 27.62 0.79 12.11
N VAL A 435 26.71 1.33 11.31
CA VAL A 435 25.69 0.59 10.55
C VAL A 435 25.88 0.96 9.08
N THR A 436 25.88 -0.02 8.17
CA THR A 436 25.86 0.29 6.73
C THR A 436 24.45 0.17 6.20
N PHE A 437 24.04 1.13 5.38
CA PHE A 437 22.72 1.18 4.77
C PHE A 437 22.84 1.16 3.24
N SER A 438 22.01 0.37 2.59
CA SER A 438 21.86 0.33 1.14
C SER A 438 20.39 0.16 0.82
N GLY A 439 19.81 1.09 0.07
CA GLY A 439 18.40 1.03 -0.22
C GLY A 439 17.93 2.15 -1.13
N ASN A 440 16.67 2.09 -1.53
CA ASN A 440 15.99 3.07 -2.38
C ASN A 440 14.60 3.46 -1.85
N THR A 441 14.29 3.10 -0.60
CA THR A 441 12.98 3.32 -0.01
C THR A 441 13.10 3.65 1.48
N TYR A 442 12.11 4.37 2.00
CA TYR A 442 11.86 4.58 3.42
C TYR A 442 10.48 3.97 3.75
N PRO A 443 10.35 3.13 4.78
CA PRO A 443 9.06 2.56 5.13
C PRO A 443 8.14 3.64 5.70
N GLY A 444 7.02 3.87 5.01
CA GLY A 444 6.04 4.87 5.41
C GLY A 444 6.63 6.27 5.45
N TRP A 445 6.88 6.85 4.27
CA TRP A 445 7.26 8.26 4.11
C TRP A 445 6.54 9.12 5.14
N ARG A 446 7.30 9.72 6.06
CA ARG A 446 6.69 10.63 7.01
C ARG A 446 6.23 11.88 6.26
N SER A 447 5.09 12.42 6.67
CA SER A 447 4.58 13.68 6.10
C SER A 447 5.42 14.90 6.53
N ASP A 448 6.31 14.76 7.50
CA ASP A 448 7.08 15.82 8.15
C ASP A 448 8.58 15.81 7.78
N ILE A 449 8.91 15.60 6.50
CA ILE A 449 10.31 15.77 6.04
C ILE A 449 10.76 17.20 6.37
N PRO A 450 11.87 17.39 7.11
CA PRO A 450 12.34 18.73 7.46
C PRO A 450 12.58 19.59 6.21
N THR A 451 12.20 20.86 6.28
CA THR A 451 12.44 21.80 5.18
C THR A 451 13.93 22.02 4.96
N ASN A 452 14.32 22.19 3.69
CA ASN A 452 15.71 22.41 3.29
C ASN A 452 16.72 21.35 3.78
N LEU A 453 16.28 20.11 4.05
CA LEU A 453 17.14 19.05 4.56
C LEU A 453 18.42 18.86 3.73
N PHE A 454 18.32 18.95 2.39
CA PHE A 454 19.49 18.86 1.53
C PHE A 454 20.53 19.93 1.88
N HIS A 455 20.10 21.19 1.98
CA HIS A 455 20.96 22.35 2.24
C HIS A 455 21.43 22.46 3.69
N GLN A 456 20.98 21.57 4.58
CA GLN A 456 21.56 21.43 5.92
C GLN A 456 22.83 20.56 5.90
N TYR A 457 22.88 19.57 5.02
CA TYR A 457 23.98 18.60 4.97
C TYR A 457 24.93 18.80 3.80
N TYR A 458 24.44 19.24 2.64
CA TYR A 458 25.19 19.24 1.39
C TYR A 458 25.17 20.59 0.68
N ARG A 459 26.29 20.90 0.00
CA ARG A 459 26.40 22.00 -0.95
C ARG A 459 26.99 21.52 -2.27
N ALA A 460 26.60 22.18 -3.36
CA ALA A 460 27.18 21.95 -4.68
C ALA A 460 28.65 22.37 -4.71
N LYS A 461 29.51 21.51 -5.26
CA LYS A 461 30.91 21.81 -5.55
C LYS A 461 31.03 22.82 -6.70
N PRO A 462 32.18 23.52 -6.82
CA PRO A 462 32.42 24.46 -7.91
C PRO A 462 32.15 23.87 -9.30
N ILE A 463 32.58 22.63 -9.54
CA ILE A 463 32.38 21.94 -10.83
C ILE A 463 30.90 21.83 -11.24
N LEU A 464 30.00 21.60 -10.27
CA LEU A 464 28.56 21.56 -10.56
C LEU A 464 28.02 22.97 -10.80
N LYS A 465 28.43 23.95 -10.00
CA LYS A 465 28.02 25.36 -10.15
C LYS A 465 28.41 25.92 -11.51
N GLU A 466 29.60 25.61 -12.00
CA GLU A 466 30.08 26.01 -13.33
C GLU A 466 29.28 25.35 -14.47
N ALA A 467 28.71 24.16 -14.21
CA ALA A 467 27.90 23.42 -15.16
C ALA A 467 26.43 23.85 -15.19
N LEU A 468 25.98 24.67 -14.22
CA LEU A 468 24.63 25.22 -14.18
C LEU A 468 24.40 26.16 -15.38
N PRO A 469 23.24 26.06 -16.05
CA PRO A 469 22.91 26.91 -17.19
C PRO A 469 22.32 28.27 -16.79
N TYR A 470 22.30 28.61 -15.50
CA TYR A 470 21.77 29.85 -14.96
C TYR A 470 22.65 30.37 -13.82
N SER A 471 22.60 31.69 -13.58
CA SER A 471 23.20 32.34 -12.41
C SER A 471 22.28 32.35 -11.19
N THR A 472 20.96 32.38 -11.42
CA THR A 472 19.91 32.34 -10.40
C THR A 472 18.98 31.16 -10.67
N ALA A 473 18.63 30.40 -9.63
CA ALA A 473 17.75 29.24 -9.78
C ALA A 473 16.40 29.63 -10.40
N PRO A 474 15.88 28.85 -11.37
CA PRO A 474 14.60 29.14 -11.98
C PRO A 474 13.47 28.97 -10.98
N ASN A 475 12.48 29.87 -11.00
CA ASN A 475 11.30 29.76 -10.15
C ASN A 475 10.44 28.54 -10.51
N LEU A 476 10.39 28.19 -11.80
CA LEU A 476 9.50 27.17 -12.33
C LEU A 476 10.30 26.18 -13.19
N VAL A 477 10.27 24.91 -12.81
CA VAL A 477 10.86 23.81 -13.57
C VAL A 477 9.77 22.82 -14.00
N VAL A 478 9.88 22.33 -15.23
CA VAL A 478 9.07 21.23 -15.75
C VAL A 478 10.00 20.05 -16.04
N HIS A 479 9.74 18.89 -15.45
CA HIS A 479 10.50 17.67 -15.68
C HIS A 479 9.68 16.59 -16.39
N LEU A 480 10.05 16.26 -17.62
CA LEU A 480 9.37 15.28 -18.46
C LEU A 480 10.27 14.07 -18.73
N ARG A 481 9.84 12.90 -18.29
CA ARG A 481 10.51 11.64 -18.55
C ARG A 481 9.71 10.85 -19.57
N ALA A 482 10.33 10.57 -20.72
CA ALA A 482 9.86 9.52 -21.61
C ALA A 482 10.24 8.15 -21.06
N PRO A 483 9.45 7.11 -21.40
CA PRO A 483 9.67 5.77 -20.89
C PRO A 483 10.90 5.16 -21.58
N ASP A 484 11.68 4.36 -20.85
CA ASP A 484 12.84 3.65 -21.43
C ASP A 484 12.40 2.44 -22.28
N GLY A 485 11.13 2.03 -22.17
CA GLY A 485 10.50 0.96 -22.95
C GLY A 485 9.03 0.78 -22.57
N ALA A 486 8.36 -0.21 -23.16
CA ALA A 486 6.91 -0.43 -22.97
C ALA A 486 6.48 -0.70 -21.51
N GLY A 487 7.40 -1.12 -20.64
CA GLY A 487 7.16 -1.33 -19.21
C GLY A 487 7.12 -0.05 -18.36
N ASP A 488 7.54 1.09 -18.92
CA ASP A 488 7.68 2.37 -18.21
C ASP A 488 6.63 3.41 -18.66
N ASN A 489 5.62 3.00 -19.44
CA ASN A 489 4.67 3.92 -20.09
C ASN A 489 3.92 4.84 -19.10
N ASP A 490 3.72 4.39 -17.86
CA ASP A 490 3.11 5.14 -16.76
C ASP A 490 3.96 6.32 -16.26
N ARG A 491 5.23 6.38 -16.68
CA ARG A 491 6.17 7.46 -16.38
C ARG A 491 6.09 8.60 -17.38
N SER A 492 5.36 8.41 -18.47
CA SER A 492 5.25 9.38 -19.57
C SER A 492 3.95 10.18 -19.51
N ILE A 493 3.88 11.22 -20.32
CA ILE A 493 2.69 12.05 -20.50
C ILE A 493 2.29 11.94 -21.98
N ASP A 494 1.01 11.76 -22.26
CA ASP A 494 0.51 11.71 -23.63
C ASP A 494 0.63 13.07 -24.35
N ASP A 495 0.58 13.02 -25.67
CA ASP A 495 0.78 14.17 -26.55
C ASP A 495 -0.22 15.31 -26.27
N GLU A 496 -1.48 14.99 -26.01
CA GLU A 496 -2.52 15.98 -25.73
C GLU A 496 -2.24 16.72 -24.41
N SER A 497 -1.86 15.97 -23.38
CA SER A 497 -1.47 16.49 -22.07
C SER A 497 -0.21 17.34 -22.14
N LEU A 498 0.75 16.98 -23.01
CA LEU A 498 1.95 17.78 -23.27
C LEU A 498 1.58 19.12 -23.93
N ASP A 499 0.71 19.11 -24.93
CA ASP A 499 0.27 20.34 -25.60
C ASP A 499 -0.50 21.25 -24.63
N HIS A 500 -1.37 20.67 -23.79
CA HIS A 500 -2.09 21.43 -22.78
C HIS A 500 -1.17 22.04 -21.73
N LEU A 501 -0.17 21.29 -21.24
CA LEU A 501 0.86 21.81 -20.34
C LEU A 501 1.62 22.97 -21.00
N GLY A 502 1.93 22.83 -22.29
CA GLY A 502 2.58 23.86 -23.09
C GLY A 502 1.76 25.16 -23.14
N GLN A 503 0.48 25.05 -23.44
CA GLN A 503 -0.44 26.19 -23.46
C GLN A 503 -0.62 26.83 -22.08
N LEU A 504 -0.67 26.02 -21.02
CA LEU A 504 -0.84 26.50 -19.65
C LEU A 504 0.32 27.39 -19.19
N LEU A 505 1.55 27.02 -19.56
CA LEU A 505 2.75 27.68 -19.09
C LEU A 505 3.39 28.63 -20.12
N LYS A 506 2.73 28.90 -21.26
CA LYS A 506 3.29 29.69 -22.37
C LYS A 506 3.78 31.10 -22.01
N ASN A 507 3.24 31.67 -20.94
CA ASN A 507 3.58 33.03 -20.47
C ASN A 507 4.51 33.02 -19.25
N GLU A 508 4.92 31.84 -18.77
CA GLU A 508 5.77 31.70 -17.60
C GLU A 508 7.20 31.38 -18.04
N PRO A 509 8.24 31.92 -17.36
CA PRO A 509 9.62 31.55 -17.63
C PRO A 509 9.88 30.12 -17.12
N VAL A 510 9.80 29.13 -18.01
CA VAL A 510 9.92 27.71 -17.66
C VAL A 510 11.30 27.17 -17.96
N TYR A 511 11.88 26.46 -16.99
CA TYR A 511 13.04 25.60 -17.20
C TYR A 511 12.56 24.17 -17.50
N LEU A 512 12.81 23.65 -18.70
CA LEU A 512 12.48 22.27 -19.05
C LEU A 512 13.68 21.34 -18.77
N VAL A 513 13.43 20.24 -18.05
CA VAL A 513 14.34 19.10 -17.89
C VAL A 513 13.69 17.88 -18.56
N THR A 514 14.38 17.21 -19.48
CA THR A 514 13.78 16.06 -20.18
C THR A 514 14.81 15.09 -20.74
N ASN A 515 14.52 13.79 -20.78
CA ASN A 515 15.35 12.84 -21.55
C ASN A 515 14.99 12.83 -23.06
N ARG A 516 14.09 13.72 -23.51
CA ARG A 516 13.61 13.86 -24.89
C ARG A 516 13.84 15.27 -25.45
N PRO A 517 14.93 15.49 -26.19
CA PRO A 517 15.25 16.82 -26.70
C PRO A 517 14.26 17.36 -27.73
N ASP A 518 13.49 16.50 -28.39
CA ASP A 518 12.39 16.91 -29.26
C ASP A 518 11.27 17.66 -28.52
N PHE A 519 11.16 17.50 -27.19
CA PHE A 519 10.18 18.26 -26.41
C PHE A 519 10.50 19.75 -26.37
N TYR A 520 11.78 20.17 -26.36
CA TYR A 520 12.13 21.59 -26.47
C TYR A 520 11.57 22.20 -27.75
N LYS A 521 11.79 21.52 -28.88
CA LYS A 521 11.25 21.95 -30.18
C LYS A 521 9.72 21.97 -30.16
N ARG A 522 9.07 20.95 -29.57
CA ARG A 522 7.61 20.91 -29.46
C ARG A 522 7.06 22.12 -28.72
N PHE A 523 7.55 22.41 -27.52
CA PHE A 523 7.06 23.53 -26.71
C PHE A 523 7.34 24.89 -27.36
N HIS A 524 8.49 25.02 -28.03
CA HIS A 524 8.78 26.20 -28.84
C HIS A 524 7.77 26.35 -29.99
N ASP A 525 7.58 25.32 -30.81
CA ASP A 525 6.75 25.37 -32.02
C ASP A 525 5.24 25.47 -31.72
N CYS A 526 4.75 24.71 -30.72
CA CYS A 526 3.31 24.66 -30.41
C CYS A 526 2.84 25.84 -29.57
N CYS A 527 3.73 26.31 -28.69
CA CYS A 527 3.31 27.00 -27.49
C CYS A 527 4.14 28.26 -27.26
N GLY A 528 5.11 28.55 -28.13
CA GLY A 528 5.90 29.77 -28.10
C GLY A 528 6.80 29.87 -26.86
N TRP A 529 7.14 28.75 -26.22
CA TRP A 529 8.05 28.78 -25.08
C TRP A 529 9.39 29.34 -25.54
N SER A 530 9.73 30.52 -25.05
CA SER A 530 11.08 31.04 -25.12
C SER A 530 11.86 30.43 -23.95
N PHE A 531 12.85 29.60 -24.29
CA PHE A 531 13.87 29.24 -23.32
C PHE A 531 14.72 30.50 -23.11
N ASP A 532 14.77 30.98 -21.87
CA ASP A 532 15.29 32.29 -21.51
C ASP A 532 16.70 32.56 -22.13
N GLU A 533 16.94 33.79 -22.59
CA GLU A 533 18.21 34.19 -23.21
C GLU A 533 19.41 34.05 -22.27
N GLN A 534 19.17 34.05 -20.94
CA GLN A 534 20.20 33.82 -19.91
C GLN A 534 20.90 32.46 -20.02
N TRP A 535 20.38 31.55 -20.84
CA TRP A 535 20.95 30.23 -21.11
C TRP A 535 22.12 30.31 -22.12
N ASN A 536 22.48 31.53 -22.52
CA ASN A 536 23.82 31.96 -22.97
C ASN A 536 24.45 31.09 -24.07
N GLY A 537 23.65 30.67 -25.05
CA GLY A 537 24.14 29.94 -26.21
C GLY A 537 24.82 28.60 -25.89
N LYS A 538 24.77 28.13 -24.63
CA LYS A 538 25.30 26.84 -24.24
C LYS A 538 24.28 25.80 -24.67
N PRO A 539 24.62 24.93 -25.63
CA PRO A 539 23.68 23.93 -26.09
C PRO A 539 23.28 23.00 -24.93
N ILE A 540 21.98 22.78 -24.77
CA ILE A 540 21.42 21.79 -23.87
C ILE A 540 21.76 20.42 -24.46
N ARG A 541 22.72 19.74 -23.83
CA ARG A 541 23.17 18.40 -24.23
C ARG A 541 22.57 17.36 -23.29
N HIS A 542 21.68 16.52 -23.80
CA HIS A 542 21.25 15.30 -23.10
C HIS A 542 22.12 14.13 -23.55
N LEU A 543 23.25 13.95 -22.87
CA LEU A 543 24.27 12.95 -23.20
C LEU A 543 23.77 11.50 -23.08
N ALA A 544 22.71 11.23 -22.31
CA ALA A 544 22.08 9.90 -22.25
C ALA A 544 21.54 9.43 -23.61
N THR A 545 21.20 10.36 -24.50
CA THR A 545 20.65 10.06 -25.83
C THR A 545 21.63 10.41 -26.96
N ASN A 546 22.80 10.98 -26.63
CA ASN A 546 23.72 11.63 -27.59
C ASN A 546 23.02 12.70 -28.46
N LEU A 547 22.01 13.38 -27.91
CA LEU A 547 21.26 14.41 -28.61
C LEU A 547 21.58 15.78 -28.00
N GLN A 548 21.79 16.76 -28.87
CA GLN A 548 22.11 18.13 -28.51
C GLN A 548 21.03 19.05 -29.11
N TRP A 549 20.59 20.02 -28.32
CA TRP A 549 19.73 21.12 -28.77
C TRP A 549 20.48 22.43 -28.46
N GLY A 550 20.63 23.35 -29.43
CA GLY A 550 21.60 24.45 -29.31
C GLY A 550 21.27 25.72 -30.10
N ALA A 551 21.76 26.83 -29.52
CA ALA A 551 21.62 28.29 -29.74
C ALA A 551 20.79 28.85 -30.90
N ASP A 552 20.76 28.18 -32.06
CA ASP A 552 20.30 28.77 -33.32
C ASP A 552 18.80 28.52 -33.55
N GLY A 553 18.13 27.76 -32.68
CA GLY A 553 16.74 27.32 -32.83
C GLY A 553 16.45 26.47 -34.08
N ASN A 554 17.46 26.28 -34.95
CA ASN A 554 17.29 25.74 -36.30
C ASN A 554 18.22 24.55 -36.55
N LYS A 555 17.62 23.35 -36.59
CA LYS A 555 18.07 22.16 -37.34
C LYS A 555 19.53 21.74 -37.18
N THR A 556 19.99 21.43 -35.97
CA THR A 556 21.14 20.51 -35.84
C THR A 556 20.63 19.07 -35.92
N LYS A 557 21.01 18.36 -37.00
CA LYS A 557 20.74 16.93 -37.18
C LYS A 557 21.22 16.15 -35.95
N TYR A 558 20.33 15.36 -35.37
CA TYR A 558 20.63 14.38 -34.34
C TYR A 558 21.74 13.43 -34.83
N LYS A 559 22.96 13.57 -34.31
CA LYS A 559 24.07 12.67 -34.65
C LYS A 559 24.38 11.80 -33.44
N LYS A 560 23.86 10.57 -33.45
CA LYS A 560 24.22 9.55 -32.45
C LYS A 560 25.72 9.29 -32.54
N LEU A 561 26.47 9.66 -31.50
CA LEU A 561 27.90 9.34 -31.43
C LEU A 561 28.08 7.81 -31.33
N PRO A 562 29.07 7.21 -32.02
CA PRO A 562 29.39 5.79 -31.87
C PRO A 562 29.76 5.47 -30.42
N SER A 563 29.31 4.31 -29.90
CA SER A 563 29.64 3.86 -28.54
C SER A 563 31.15 3.73 -28.28
N SER A 564 31.94 3.53 -29.34
CA SER A 564 33.41 3.47 -29.27
C SER A 564 34.08 4.82 -28.98
N GLN A 565 33.34 5.93 -29.01
CA GLN A 565 33.85 7.26 -28.65
C GLN A 565 33.50 7.67 -27.22
N TYR A 566 32.77 6.83 -26.47
CA TYR A 566 32.49 7.09 -25.06
C TYR A 566 33.76 6.83 -24.24
N ASN A 567 34.49 7.90 -23.93
CA ASN A 567 35.58 7.85 -22.96
C ASN A 567 35.06 8.27 -21.57
N ASP A 568 35.88 8.03 -20.53
CA ASP A 568 35.53 8.37 -19.15
C ASP A 568 35.16 9.85 -18.99
N THR A 569 35.80 10.75 -19.74
CA THR A 569 35.49 12.19 -19.74
C THR A 569 34.06 12.50 -20.17
N MET A 570 33.54 11.84 -21.20
CA MET A 570 32.15 12.03 -21.64
C MET A 570 31.14 11.52 -20.61
N GLN A 571 31.47 10.43 -19.91
CA GLN A 571 30.63 9.90 -18.83
C GLN A 571 30.58 10.86 -17.64
N ASP A 572 31.72 11.46 -17.28
CA ASP A 572 31.81 12.47 -16.22
C ASP A 572 31.01 13.73 -16.58
N GLU A 573 31.13 14.21 -17.81
CA GLU A 573 30.31 15.32 -18.32
C GLU A 573 28.81 15.00 -18.26
N GLN A 574 28.41 13.78 -18.66
CA GLN A 574 27.03 13.33 -18.57
C GLN A 574 26.55 13.32 -17.12
N ASN A 575 27.35 12.80 -16.20
CA ASN A 575 27.01 12.74 -14.79
C ASN A 575 26.83 14.16 -14.23
N ILE A 576 27.76 15.07 -14.51
CA ILE A 576 27.66 16.48 -14.09
C ILE A 576 26.39 17.13 -14.65
N LYS A 577 26.03 16.87 -15.90
CA LYS A 577 24.80 17.42 -16.50
C LYS A 577 23.53 16.85 -15.89
N MET A 578 23.48 15.54 -15.65
CA MET A 578 22.39 14.93 -14.89
C MET A 578 22.27 15.56 -13.50
N TRP A 579 23.39 15.76 -12.81
CA TRP A 579 23.38 16.41 -11.49
C TRP A 579 22.97 17.88 -11.55
N SER A 580 23.31 18.58 -12.63
CA SER A 580 22.85 19.94 -12.91
C SER A 580 21.33 19.96 -13.00
N ASP A 581 20.73 19.12 -13.86
CA ASP A 581 19.28 18.98 -14.02
C ASP A 581 18.57 18.66 -12.69
N TRP A 582 19.12 17.73 -11.91
CA TRP A 582 18.58 17.37 -10.60
C TRP A 582 18.63 18.54 -9.61
N TYR A 583 19.79 19.21 -9.54
CA TYR A 583 19.99 20.35 -8.66
C TYR A 583 19.12 21.56 -9.07
N THR A 584 18.82 21.71 -10.36
CA THR A 584 17.87 22.71 -10.85
C THR A 584 16.48 22.48 -10.33
N MET A 585 15.97 21.24 -10.38
CA MET A 585 14.68 20.91 -9.78
C MET A 585 14.69 21.11 -8.26
N LEU A 586 15.78 20.71 -7.58
CA LEU A 586 15.91 20.86 -6.14
C LEU A 586 15.78 22.33 -5.70
N ASN A 587 16.39 23.27 -6.44
CA ASN A 587 16.42 24.69 -6.06
C ASN A 587 15.24 25.50 -6.63
N ALA A 588 14.33 24.87 -7.36
CA ALA A 588 13.18 25.56 -7.93
C ALA A 588 12.07 25.76 -6.91
N LYS A 589 11.33 26.86 -7.04
CA LYS A 589 10.16 27.14 -6.19
C LYS A 589 8.99 26.22 -6.53
N THR A 590 8.77 25.96 -7.82
CA THR A 590 7.70 25.10 -8.31
C THR A 590 8.26 24.09 -9.32
N VAL A 591 7.92 22.82 -9.16
CA VAL A 591 8.34 21.74 -10.06
C VAL A 591 7.12 20.98 -10.56
N TYR A 592 6.79 21.07 -11.85
CA TYR A 592 5.85 20.15 -12.48
C TYR A 592 6.63 18.96 -13.01
N HIS A 593 6.21 17.72 -12.72
CA HIS A 593 7.00 16.59 -13.17
C HIS A 593 6.20 15.33 -13.47
N SER A 594 6.72 14.55 -14.41
CA SER A 594 6.31 13.17 -14.68
C SER A 594 6.49 12.24 -13.47
N ASN A 595 5.91 11.03 -13.51
CA ASN A 595 6.12 9.99 -12.50
C ASN A 595 7.53 9.39 -12.56
N SER A 596 8.54 10.21 -12.22
CA SER A 596 9.96 9.86 -12.27
C SER A 596 10.56 9.91 -10.88
N ASP A 597 11.25 8.84 -10.48
CA ASP A 597 11.99 8.82 -9.21
C ASP A 597 13.09 9.88 -9.15
N PHE A 598 13.55 10.35 -10.31
CA PHE A 598 14.55 11.43 -10.44
C PHE A 598 14.02 12.79 -10.01
N SER A 599 12.83 13.19 -10.48
CA SER A 599 12.22 14.45 -10.07
C SER A 599 11.56 14.35 -8.70
N ARG A 600 10.95 13.20 -8.37
CA ARG A 600 10.39 12.96 -7.03
C ARG A 600 11.46 13.10 -5.95
N SER A 601 12.67 12.60 -6.19
CA SER A 601 13.74 12.77 -5.20
C SER A 601 14.12 14.25 -5.03
N ALA A 602 14.25 15.03 -6.10
CA ALA A 602 14.54 16.47 -6.00
C ALA A 602 13.47 17.21 -5.17
N VAL A 603 12.20 16.96 -5.48
CA VAL A 603 11.06 17.56 -4.77
C VAL A 603 11.03 17.14 -3.29
N HIS A 604 11.27 15.87 -2.97
CA HIS A 604 11.27 15.42 -1.57
C HIS A 604 12.42 16.00 -0.76
N TRP A 605 13.58 16.22 -1.39
CA TRP A 605 14.75 16.81 -0.74
C TRP A 605 14.59 18.30 -0.44
N ASN A 606 13.74 19.00 -1.18
CA ASN A 606 13.35 20.38 -0.92
C ASN A 606 11.85 20.48 -0.62
N ALA A 607 11.48 20.26 0.66
CA ALA A 607 10.10 20.39 1.11
C ALA A 607 9.53 21.83 1.01
N GLU A 608 10.35 22.85 0.70
CA GLU A 608 9.85 24.20 0.40
C GLU A 608 9.41 24.34 -1.08
N SER A 609 9.87 23.44 -1.95
CA SER A 609 9.41 23.40 -3.34
C SER A 609 7.99 22.87 -3.42
N THR A 610 7.16 23.53 -4.24
CA THR A 610 5.83 23.00 -4.57
C THR A 610 5.96 22.04 -5.74
N GLY A 611 5.94 20.74 -5.44
CA GLY A 611 5.96 19.69 -6.47
C GLY A 611 4.56 19.33 -6.96
N HIS A 612 4.37 19.28 -8.28
CA HIS A 612 3.13 18.85 -8.93
C HIS A 612 3.41 17.70 -9.88
N GLN A 613 2.99 16.49 -9.52
CA GLN A 613 3.07 15.34 -10.40
C GLN A 613 1.98 15.37 -11.47
N LEU A 614 2.38 15.15 -12.71
CA LEU A 614 1.54 15.14 -13.90
C LEU A 614 1.01 13.71 -14.15
N PHE A 615 -0.31 13.54 -14.23
CA PHE A 615 -0.98 12.25 -14.51
C PHE A 615 -1.68 12.20 -15.87
N GLY A 616 -1.46 13.22 -16.70
CA GLY A 616 -2.17 13.43 -17.96
C GLY A 616 -3.50 14.13 -17.79
N MET A 617 -4.24 14.25 -18.89
CA MET A 617 -5.54 14.92 -18.93
C MET A 617 -6.60 14.07 -18.22
N GLY A 618 -7.57 14.76 -17.63
CA GLY A 618 -8.75 14.16 -17.03
C GLY A 618 -9.93 15.10 -17.18
N GLN A 619 -11.12 14.53 -17.30
CA GLN A 619 -12.34 15.30 -17.45
C GLN A 619 -12.87 15.73 -16.07
N VAL A 620 -13.02 17.03 -15.86
CA VAL A 620 -13.69 17.61 -14.68
C VAL A 620 -14.93 18.35 -15.18
N GLY A 621 -16.09 17.72 -15.02
CA GLY A 621 -17.34 18.17 -15.66
C GLY A 621 -17.29 18.00 -17.18
N ASN A 622 -17.45 19.09 -17.93
CA ASN A 622 -17.37 19.09 -19.40
C ASN A 622 -16.04 19.65 -19.93
N LYS A 623 -15.06 19.92 -19.05
CA LYS A 623 -13.75 20.45 -19.43
C LYS A 623 -12.68 19.41 -19.20
N TRP A 624 -11.79 19.27 -20.19
CA TRP A 624 -10.55 18.53 -20.03
C TRP A 624 -9.53 19.40 -19.30
N THR A 625 -8.97 18.85 -18.23
CA THR A 625 -8.03 19.53 -17.35
C THR A 625 -6.84 18.64 -17.06
N LEU A 626 -5.66 19.23 -16.95
CA LEU A 626 -4.46 18.51 -16.57
C LEU A 626 -4.56 18.07 -15.10
N ARG A 627 -4.45 16.76 -14.84
CA ARG A 627 -4.51 16.21 -13.48
C ARG A 627 -3.16 16.32 -12.80
N LEU A 628 -3.18 16.96 -11.64
CA LEU A 628 -1.99 17.21 -10.82
C LEU A 628 -2.13 16.56 -9.44
N LYS A 629 -1.07 15.93 -8.94
CA LYS A 629 -0.96 15.52 -7.53
C LYS A 629 0.12 16.36 -6.86
N ALA A 630 -0.24 17.08 -5.80
CA ALA A 630 0.72 17.84 -5.02
C ALA A 630 1.66 16.92 -4.21
N ALA A 631 2.90 17.34 -4.03
CA ALA A 631 3.87 16.76 -3.09
C ALA A 631 3.94 17.62 -1.80
N PRO A 632 4.31 17.05 -0.63
CA PRO A 632 4.77 15.67 -0.42
C PRO A 632 3.65 14.66 -0.64
N TYR A 633 3.96 13.55 -1.32
CA TYR A 633 2.97 12.52 -1.63
C TYR A 633 2.56 11.81 -0.35
N ASP A 634 1.54 12.34 0.29
CA ASP A 634 0.72 11.51 1.12
C ASP A 634 0.12 10.41 0.20
N GLU A 635 0.50 9.16 0.46
CA GLU A 635 -0.15 8.01 -0.19
C GLU A 635 -1.62 7.91 0.24
N THR A 636 -2.03 8.66 1.28
CA THR A 636 -3.42 8.93 1.59
C THR A 636 -3.93 10.13 0.79
N ASN A 637 -4.95 9.86 -0.02
CA ASN A 637 -5.47 10.69 -1.09
C ASN A 637 -6.04 12.03 -0.56
N THR A 638 -5.23 13.09 -0.51
CA THR A 638 -5.69 14.48 -0.34
C THR A 638 -6.07 15.09 -1.69
N ARG A 639 -7.12 15.92 -1.69
CA ARG A 639 -7.82 16.43 -2.88
C ARG A 639 -6.87 16.96 -3.97
N ILE A 640 -7.10 16.50 -5.20
CA ILE A 640 -6.47 16.97 -6.44
C ILE A 640 -6.71 18.48 -6.60
N PRO A 641 -5.67 19.34 -6.56
CA PRO A 641 -5.83 20.73 -6.96
C PRO A 641 -6.18 20.77 -8.45
N THR A 642 -7.36 21.30 -8.79
CA THR A 642 -7.72 21.57 -10.18
C THR A 642 -7.15 22.93 -10.54
N LEU A 643 -6.30 23.00 -11.56
CA LEU A 643 -5.86 24.27 -12.11
C LEU A 643 -7.00 24.83 -12.96
N VAL A 644 -7.81 25.70 -12.36
CA VAL A 644 -8.82 26.50 -13.06
C VAL A 644 -8.20 27.87 -13.34
N GLU A 645 -8.41 28.40 -14.55
CA GLU A 645 -8.04 29.76 -14.97
C GLU A 645 -8.21 30.77 -13.81
N ARG A 646 -7.16 31.56 -13.55
CA ARG A 646 -7.06 32.52 -12.43
C ARG A 646 -8.34 33.38 -12.32
N GLN A 647 -9.12 33.16 -11.27
CA GLN A 647 -9.90 34.20 -10.60
C GLN A 647 -9.52 34.22 -9.11
N HIS A 648 -9.42 35.44 -8.55
CA HIS A 648 -8.90 35.83 -7.23
C HIS A 648 -9.46 35.05 -6.01
N PRO A 649 -8.77 35.07 -4.84
CA PRO A 649 -8.88 34.02 -3.85
C PRO A 649 -10.09 34.18 -2.91
N ALA A 650 -10.81 33.09 -2.68
CA ALA A 650 -11.69 32.94 -1.52
C ALA A 650 -10.88 32.40 -0.32
N LYS A 651 -11.06 33.02 0.85
CA LYS A 651 -10.52 32.58 2.14
C LYS A 651 -11.06 31.20 2.50
N PHE A 652 -10.17 30.25 2.80
CA PHE A 652 -10.53 29.00 3.47
C PHE A 652 -10.25 29.11 4.97
N VAL A 653 -11.21 28.59 5.75
CA VAL A 653 -11.19 28.50 7.22
C VAL A 653 -10.48 27.20 7.62
N ASN A 654 -9.71 27.27 8.71
CA ASN A 654 -9.01 26.16 9.35
C ASN A 654 -9.95 24.99 9.67
N ASP A 655 -9.53 23.77 9.32
CA ASP A 655 -10.01 22.52 9.92
C ASP A 655 -8.84 21.83 10.64
N ASP A 656 -9.17 21.27 11.81
CA ASP A 656 -8.27 20.79 12.85
C ASP A 656 -7.31 19.67 12.43
N ALA A 657 -6.07 19.75 12.94
CA ALA A 657 -5.02 18.76 12.75
C ALA A 657 -5.31 17.46 13.52
N CYS A 658 -5.40 16.32 12.80
CA CYS A 658 -5.34 15.00 13.39
C CYS A 658 -3.88 14.58 13.62
N VAL A 659 -3.48 14.46 14.89
CA VAL A 659 -2.17 13.91 15.27
C VAL A 659 -2.24 12.38 15.27
N PHE A 660 -1.50 11.72 14.37
CA PHE A 660 -1.30 10.27 14.40
C PHE A 660 -0.11 9.91 15.30
N LEU A 661 -0.38 9.33 16.47
CA LEU A 661 0.65 8.73 17.34
C LEU A 661 0.91 7.27 16.90
N ARG A 662 2.05 7.01 16.25
CA ARG A 662 2.61 5.64 16.09
C ARG A 662 3.51 5.33 17.28
N HIS A 663 3.08 4.42 18.17
CA HIS A 663 3.87 3.99 19.32
C HIS A 663 4.66 2.71 19.03
N CYS A 664 5.98 2.83 18.91
CA CYS A 664 6.94 1.77 19.23
C CYS A 664 7.51 2.07 20.64
N ARG A 665 6.87 1.58 21.71
CA ARG A 665 7.39 1.78 23.08
C ARG A 665 8.38 0.68 23.47
N ASN A 666 9.57 1.11 23.89
CA ASN A 666 10.61 0.31 24.55
C ASN A 666 10.45 0.44 26.09
N PRO A 667 10.29 -0.65 26.88
CA PRO A 667 9.98 -0.53 28.31
C PRO A 667 11.21 -0.44 29.24
N ALA A 668 12.42 -0.24 28.72
CA ALA A 668 13.61 -0.07 29.58
C ALA A 668 13.81 1.40 30.00
N LYS A 669 12.89 1.95 30.81
CA LYS A 669 13.06 3.03 31.79
C LYS A 669 11.68 3.51 32.28
N HIS A 670 11.16 2.83 33.31
CA HIS A 670 10.36 3.43 34.37
C HIS A 670 10.72 2.76 35.69
#